data_AF-A0A3A5UL60-F1
#
_entry.id   AF-A0A3A5UL60-F1
#
_cell.length_a   1.000
_cell.length_b   1.000
_cell.length_c   1.000
_cell.angle_alpha   90.00
_cell.angle_beta   90.00
_cell.angle_gamma   90.00
#
_symmetry.space_group_name_H-M   'P 1'
#
loop_
_entity.id
_entity.type
_entity.pdbx_description
1 polymer ?
#
loop_
_entity_poly.entity_id
_entity_poly.type
_entity_poly.pdbx_seq_one_letter_code
_entity_poly.pdbx_strand_id
1 'polypeptide(L)'
;MSMRLRAVVLTTLMLLSLTMPISAEHQPSMNEPPVCNADRNLTWTVGLVYCTDSIDIGYTLFSPFSSTESYLIDHEGREVHSWDSPGKHRPGMTSYLLPDGDLLRSADISQQAIGNFSGGGTAGKIERIGWDGTAEWSWEFSSTSYITHHDIEPMPNGNILAIAWEDKSEAEALQAGRNPAIASDSPGGNANVWPDFIIEIEPLENNEANIVWEWHAWDHLIQDYDASKDNYGVVRDHPELLDINYVGATGNQAGRADWMHCNGIDYNEFLDQIAISCKNMNEIYIIDHSTTTEEAAGHTGGNSGKGGDLLYRWGNPQVYDAGLSNSQKLFGQHDIQWIEQGRPGEGDLIVFNNGGGLNYGYSSVDVLSLPGSNGTYPLLSNNTWGPQQPNWSWNQGSEMNAQVVSGAERLPNGNTLVTDGTTGTLYEVDLSGEIVWKYVSPVSNQGTMTQGEDIPVGNVSVALGNALFKARRYAPDFSAFGDKNMTPGTYIEHSLDACPDEDALPWDSDGDGCIDDSDEDGTKDPSDICRGHDDKIDLDDDSLPDGCDDYVDSDGDGIVDEIDVCQGFDDSIDIDNDSIADGCDDLLDNDSDGISNQDDVCEGSDDSIDADMDGTPDGCDDTPSGDEISANNSDNSTNQSSEQSTTEANNLSSSNSTNPQTGDSQTQDSDTTSTNTNAFVAKVAIGTVVVSTILIGLYFRISSQKSKD
;
A
#
# COMPACT_ATOMS: atom_id res chain seq x y z
N MET A 1 -12.94 56.02 -1.52
CA MET A 1 -12.06 55.40 -2.56
C MET A 1 -12.60 55.78 -3.94
N SER A 2 -11.77 56.25 -4.88
CA SER A 2 -12.28 56.72 -6.19
C SER A 2 -12.54 55.57 -7.16
N MET A 3 -13.37 55.82 -8.19
CA MET A 3 -13.71 54.82 -9.21
C MET A 3 -12.46 54.30 -9.97
N ARG A 4 -11.48 55.18 -10.24
CA ARG A 4 -10.21 54.79 -10.86
C ARG A 4 -9.38 53.87 -9.96
N LEU A 5 -9.37 54.10 -8.65
CA LEU A 5 -8.63 53.24 -7.73
C LEU A 5 -9.28 51.86 -7.57
N ARG A 6 -10.62 51.76 -7.68
CA ARG A 6 -11.31 50.47 -7.76
C ARG A 6 -10.99 49.72 -9.05
N ALA A 7 -10.98 50.41 -10.20
CA ALA A 7 -10.61 49.80 -11.47
C ALA A 7 -9.18 49.23 -11.45
N VAL A 8 -8.20 50.00 -10.97
CA VAL A 8 -6.80 49.54 -10.83
C VAL A 8 -6.68 48.35 -9.89
N VAL A 9 -7.34 48.37 -8.73
CA VAL A 9 -7.30 47.24 -7.78
C VAL A 9 -7.89 45.97 -8.39
N LEU A 10 -8.99 46.08 -9.15
CA LEU A 10 -9.60 44.94 -9.86
C LEU A 10 -8.72 44.39 -10.98
N THR A 11 -8.05 45.23 -11.79
CA THR A 11 -7.10 44.72 -12.79
C THR A 11 -5.85 44.10 -12.16
N THR A 12 -5.32 44.66 -11.05
CA THR A 12 -4.21 43.98 -10.33
C THR A 12 -4.64 42.64 -9.74
N LEU A 13 -5.87 42.51 -9.21
CA LEU A 13 -6.38 41.24 -8.71
C LEU A 13 -6.59 40.21 -9.84
N MET A 14 -7.06 40.61 -11.02
CA MET A 14 -7.16 39.72 -12.18
C MET A 14 -5.80 39.31 -12.77
N LEU A 15 -4.78 40.18 -12.70
CA LEU A 15 -3.42 39.84 -13.12
C LEU A 15 -2.69 38.95 -12.10
N LEU A 16 -2.98 39.09 -10.80
CA LEU A 16 -2.50 38.20 -9.74
C LEU A 16 -3.21 36.84 -9.69
N SER A 17 -4.40 36.71 -10.30
CA SER A 17 -5.08 35.42 -10.47
C SER A 17 -4.73 34.70 -11.78
N LEU A 18 -3.79 35.24 -12.58
CA LEU A 18 -3.29 34.63 -13.81
C LEU A 18 -1.88 34.04 -13.68
N THR A 19 -1.30 34.07 -12.48
CA THR A 19 -0.09 33.33 -12.11
C THR A 19 -0.44 32.25 -11.08
N MET A 20 -1.32 31.33 -11.47
CA MET A 20 -1.12 29.95 -11.02
C MET A 20 0.24 29.53 -11.56
N PRO A 21 1.14 28.91 -10.78
CA PRO A 21 2.05 27.97 -11.39
C PRO A 21 1.17 26.90 -12.02
N ILE A 22 1.17 26.82 -13.35
CA ILE A 22 1.10 25.49 -13.96
C ILE A 22 2.37 24.85 -13.44
N SER A 23 2.25 23.99 -12.43
CA SER A 23 3.22 22.92 -12.33
C SER A 23 3.10 22.22 -13.67
N ALA A 24 4.20 22.09 -14.41
CA ALA A 24 4.27 20.92 -15.26
C ALA A 24 3.96 19.74 -14.34
N GLU A 25 3.06 18.87 -14.76
CA GLU A 25 3.20 17.49 -14.35
C GLU A 25 4.59 17.11 -14.86
N HIS A 26 5.54 17.02 -13.92
CA HIS A 26 6.78 16.34 -14.18
C HIS A 26 6.34 14.91 -14.39
N GLN A 27 6.13 14.52 -15.66
CA GLN A 27 6.23 13.11 -15.98
C GLN A 27 7.58 12.69 -15.38
N PRO A 28 7.60 11.69 -14.47
CA PRO A 28 8.87 11.16 -14.00
C PRO A 28 9.69 10.78 -15.23
N SER A 29 11.01 10.91 -15.15
CA SER A 29 11.82 10.51 -16.30
C SER A 29 11.49 9.03 -16.61
N MET A 30 11.34 8.64 -17.87
CA MET A 30 10.90 7.27 -18.23
C MET A 30 11.79 6.18 -17.57
N ASN A 31 13.05 6.55 -17.27
CA ASN A 31 14.08 5.74 -16.60
C ASN A 31 14.36 6.14 -15.12
N GLU A 32 13.49 6.89 -14.44
CA GLU A 32 13.62 7.10 -13.00
C GLU A 32 13.20 5.81 -12.26
N PRO A 33 14.02 5.30 -11.32
CA PRO A 33 13.70 4.07 -10.60
C PRO A 33 12.52 4.29 -9.65
N PRO A 34 11.56 3.34 -9.60
CA PRO A 34 10.47 3.40 -8.63
C PRO A 34 11.00 3.40 -7.19
N VAL A 35 10.20 3.95 -6.28
CA VAL A 35 10.44 3.90 -4.82
C VAL A 35 10.17 2.50 -4.29
N CYS A 36 9.19 1.78 -4.85
CA CYS A 36 8.97 0.35 -4.63
C CYS A 36 8.03 -0.19 -5.72
N ASN A 37 8.39 -1.29 -6.39
CA ASN A 37 7.59 -1.93 -7.43
C ASN A 37 7.53 -3.45 -7.16
N ALA A 38 6.33 -3.98 -6.86
CA ALA A 38 6.11 -5.41 -6.70
C ALA A 38 4.62 -5.76 -6.91
N ASP A 39 4.33 -6.79 -7.71
CA ASP A 39 3.03 -7.50 -7.73
C ASP A 39 3.22 -9.02 -7.70
N ARG A 40 3.74 -9.50 -6.57
CA ARG A 40 4.13 -10.90 -6.35
C ARG A 40 2.96 -11.76 -5.87
N ASN A 41 1.71 -11.31 -6.04
CA ASN A 41 0.50 -11.99 -5.56
C ASN A 41 0.24 -13.38 -6.17
N LEU A 42 0.95 -13.74 -7.25
CA LEU A 42 0.90 -15.06 -7.89
C LEU A 42 2.16 -15.92 -7.70
N THR A 43 3.28 -15.30 -7.34
CA THR A 43 4.62 -15.91 -7.27
C THR A 43 5.07 -16.17 -5.82
N TRP A 44 4.79 -15.24 -4.90
CA TRP A 44 5.24 -15.27 -3.51
C TRP A 44 4.11 -15.63 -2.53
N THR A 45 4.43 -16.40 -1.50
CA THR A 45 3.50 -16.79 -0.41
C THR A 45 3.77 -16.06 0.91
N VAL A 46 4.99 -15.52 1.07
CA VAL A 46 5.45 -14.76 2.24
C VAL A 46 6.32 -13.58 1.77
N GLY A 47 6.89 -12.78 2.67
CA GLY A 47 7.79 -11.69 2.29
C GLY A 47 7.05 -10.45 1.80
N LEU A 48 7.71 -9.61 1.00
CA LEU A 48 7.06 -8.52 0.27
C LEU A 48 6.21 -9.09 -0.88
N VAL A 49 4.89 -8.92 -0.80
CA VAL A 49 3.94 -9.46 -1.78
C VAL A 49 3.43 -8.39 -2.76
N TYR A 50 3.39 -7.12 -2.35
CA TYR A 50 2.96 -6.01 -3.20
C TYR A 50 3.49 -4.66 -2.71
N CYS A 51 3.88 -3.76 -3.62
CA CYS A 51 4.11 -2.34 -3.30
C CYS A 51 4.01 -1.40 -4.51
N THR A 52 3.91 -0.10 -4.23
CA THR A 52 3.92 1.00 -5.20
C THR A 52 4.72 2.20 -4.66
N ASP A 53 4.95 3.23 -5.49
CA ASP A 53 5.64 4.46 -5.08
C ASP A 53 4.93 5.29 -3.99
N SER A 54 3.69 4.95 -3.65
CA SER A 54 2.87 5.68 -2.66
C SER A 54 3.19 5.35 -1.19
N ILE A 55 4.25 4.57 -0.91
CA ILE A 55 4.61 4.09 0.44
C ILE A 55 5.30 5.12 1.34
N ASP A 56 5.27 4.87 2.64
CA ASP A 56 6.07 5.56 3.65
C ASP A 56 7.44 4.86 3.75
N ILE A 57 8.46 5.40 3.08
CA ILE A 57 9.82 4.84 3.10
C ILE A 57 10.34 4.82 4.55
N GLY A 58 10.58 3.63 5.09
CA GLY A 58 11.06 3.45 6.45
C GLY A 58 11.47 2.00 6.75
N TYR A 59 11.71 1.72 8.03
CA TYR A 59 12.08 0.40 8.54
C TYR A 59 10.98 -0.16 9.44
N THR A 60 10.49 -1.37 9.16
CA THR A 60 9.35 -1.98 9.88
C THR A 60 9.85 -2.99 10.90
N LEU A 61 9.52 -2.78 12.18
CA LEU A 61 9.86 -3.66 13.30
C LEU A 61 8.68 -4.60 13.63
N PHE A 62 8.95 -5.90 13.75
CA PHE A 62 7.95 -6.88 14.18
C PHE A 62 8.52 -8.06 14.99
N SER A 63 7.66 -8.72 15.76
CA SER A 63 8.02 -9.80 16.71
C SER A 63 7.09 -11.02 16.56
N PRO A 64 7.47 -12.06 15.79
CA PRO A 64 6.67 -13.27 15.59
C PRO A 64 6.53 -14.14 16.85
N PHE A 65 5.30 -14.57 17.19
CA PHE A 65 5.01 -15.43 18.36
C PHE A 65 5.67 -16.81 18.31
N SER A 66 6.05 -17.23 17.11
CA SER A 66 6.79 -18.45 16.80
C SER A 66 8.23 -18.40 17.31
N SER A 67 8.89 -17.24 17.19
CA SER A 67 10.34 -17.04 17.31
C SER A 67 10.78 -16.60 18.72
N THR A 68 12.09 -16.54 18.95
CA THR A 68 12.71 -15.78 20.05
C THR A 68 13.26 -14.43 19.59
N GLU A 69 13.28 -14.20 18.28
CA GLU A 69 13.86 -13.03 17.62
C GLU A 69 12.78 -11.99 17.25
N SER A 70 13.21 -10.73 17.20
CA SER A 70 12.48 -9.58 16.65
C SER A 70 13.25 -9.07 15.44
N TYR A 71 12.56 -8.72 14.35
CA TYR A 71 13.18 -8.39 13.06
C TYR A 71 12.87 -6.94 12.66
N LEU A 72 13.86 -6.28 12.07
CA LEU A 72 13.74 -4.98 11.41
C LEU A 72 14.00 -5.17 9.92
N ILE A 73 12.98 -4.91 9.10
CA ILE A 73 13.06 -4.96 7.63
C ILE A 73 13.05 -3.55 7.02
N ASP A 74 13.57 -3.42 5.79
CA ASP A 74 13.32 -2.23 4.95
C ASP A 74 11.95 -2.31 4.25
N HIS A 75 11.66 -1.37 3.35
CA HIS A 75 10.43 -1.35 2.54
C HIS A 75 10.37 -2.50 1.52
N GLU A 76 11.53 -2.94 1.02
CA GLU A 76 11.64 -4.13 0.16
C GLU A 76 11.41 -5.46 0.91
N GLY A 77 11.39 -5.45 2.24
CA GLY A 77 11.19 -6.63 3.08
C GLY A 77 12.48 -7.41 3.39
N ARG A 78 13.65 -6.86 3.07
CA ARG A 78 14.97 -7.44 3.38
C ARG A 78 15.32 -7.23 4.85
N GLU A 79 15.98 -8.20 5.48
CA GLU A 79 16.42 -8.06 6.88
C GLU A 79 17.54 -7.01 6.98
N VAL A 80 17.31 -5.93 7.72
CA VAL A 80 18.33 -4.95 8.07
C VAL A 80 19.02 -5.34 9.38
N HIS A 81 18.25 -5.82 10.35
CA HIS A 81 18.76 -6.31 11.62
C HIS A 81 17.77 -7.23 12.35
N SER A 82 18.27 -8.04 13.27
CA SER A 82 17.46 -8.88 14.15
C SER A 82 18.08 -8.99 15.55
N TRP A 83 17.22 -9.01 16.58
CA TRP A 83 17.61 -9.20 17.99
C TRP A 83 16.99 -10.48 18.53
N ASP A 84 17.85 -11.38 19.01
CA ASP A 84 17.44 -12.57 19.75
C ASP A 84 17.25 -12.27 21.25
N SER A 85 16.18 -12.79 21.86
CA SER A 85 16.01 -12.72 23.32
C SER A 85 17.17 -13.43 24.04
N PRO A 86 17.93 -12.74 24.92
CA PRO A 86 19.07 -13.33 25.63
C PRO A 86 18.71 -14.54 26.50
N GLY A 87 17.46 -14.62 26.98
CA GLY A 87 16.92 -15.78 27.70
C GLY A 87 16.23 -16.82 26.82
N LYS A 88 16.24 -16.65 25.48
CA LYS A 88 15.44 -17.39 24.50
C LYS A 88 13.93 -17.38 24.81
N HIS A 89 13.43 -16.21 25.22
CA HIS A 89 12.00 -15.99 25.44
C HIS A 89 11.28 -15.66 24.13
N ARG A 90 10.01 -16.09 24.04
CA ARG A 90 9.09 -15.60 23.01
C ARG A 90 8.65 -14.16 23.32
N PRO A 91 8.19 -13.39 22.33
CA PRO A 91 7.61 -12.07 22.59
C PRO A 91 6.46 -12.16 23.59
N GLY A 92 6.43 -11.26 24.58
CA GLY A 92 5.30 -11.09 25.50
C GLY A 92 4.12 -10.33 24.88
N MET A 93 4.01 -10.38 23.54
CA MET A 93 3.33 -9.46 22.61
C MET A 93 4.25 -8.36 22.02
N THR A 94 4.49 -7.23 22.68
CA THR A 94 5.06 -6.02 22.02
C THR A 94 6.58 -5.86 22.07
N SER A 95 7.13 -5.16 21.05
CA SER A 95 8.52 -4.66 20.93
C SER A 95 8.59 -3.24 20.33
N TYR A 96 9.53 -2.41 20.80
CA TYR A 96 9.82 -1.03 20.36
C TYR A 96 11.33 -0.85 20.12
N LEU A 97 11.72 -0.08 19.10
CA LEU A 97 13.09 0.42 18.95
C LEU A 97 13.24 1.76 19.67
N LEU A 98 14.23 1.88 20.56
CA LEU A 98 14.50 3.09 21.34
C LEU A 98 15.40 4.09 20.58
N PRO A 99 15.35 5.40 20.92
CA PRO A 99 16.13 6.46 20.24
C PRO A 99 17.66 6.31 20.21
N ASP A 100 18.24 5.38 20.98
CA ASP A 100 19.67 5.04 21.05
C ASP A 100 20.03 3.77 20.23
N GLY A 101 19.04 3.03 19.74
CA GLY A 101 19.21 1.80 18.96
C GLY A 101 19.00 0.50 19.74
N ASP A 102 18.60 0.57 21.01
CA ASP A 102 18.26 -0.62 21.79
C ASP A 102 16.83 -1.07 21.50
N LEU A 103 16.59 -2.38 21.42
CA LEU A 103 15.26 -2.96 21.35
C LEU A 103 14.70 -3.13 22.77
N LEU A 104 13.59 -2.46 23.08
CA LEU A 104 12.79 -2.73 24.27
C LEU A 104 11.64 -3.69 23.90
N ARG A 105 11.45 -4.78 24.65
CA ARG A 105 10.38 -5.74 24.39
C ARG A 105 9.85 -6.42 25.64
N SER A 106 8.60 -6.83 25.56
CA SER A 106 8.00 -7.79 26.49
C SER A 106 8.50 -9.22 26.18
N ALA A 107 8.52 -10.09 27.19
CA ALA A 107 8.97 -11.47 27.08
C ALA A 107 8.05 -12.43 27.85
N ASP A 108 7.70 -13.55 27.21
CA ASP A 108 6.88 -14.62 27.80
C ASP A 108 7.71 -15.49 28.76
N ILE A 109 7.35 -15.44 30.05
CA ILE A 109 7.83 -16.33 31.10
C ILE A 109 6.72 -17.19 31.72
N SER A 110 5.55 -17.32 31.07
CA SER A 110 4.36 -18.03 31.58
C SER A 110 4.63 -19.48 32.02
N GLN A 111 5.58 -20.17 31.39
CA GLN A 111 5.99 -21.54 31.77
C GLN A 111 6.81 -21.61 33.08
N GLN A 112 7.28 -20.47 33.57
CA GLN A 112 8.13 -20.31 34.76
C GLN A 112 7.45 -19.45 35.84
N ALA A 113 6.42 -18.70 35.48
CA ALA A 113 5.63 -17.82 36.34
C ALA A 113 5.11 -18.53 37.61
N ILE A 114 5.21 -17.83 38.74
CA ILE A 114 4.91 -18.42 40.06
C ILE A 114 3.44 -18.18 40.41
N GLY A 115 2.52 -18.95 39.80
CA GLY A 115 1.09 -18.81 40.08
C GLY A 115 0.21 -19.89 39.45
N ASN A 116 -1.11 -19.73 39.62
CA ASN A 116 -2.13 -20.54 38.95
C ASN A 116 -2.93 -19.75 37.90
N PHE A 117 -2.69 -18.44 37.77
CA PHE A 117 -3.36 -17.63 36.76
C PHE A 117 -2.81 -17.90 35.36
N SER A 118 -3.66 -17.80 34.34
CA SER A 118 -3.27 -17.93 32.93
C SER A 118 -4.27 -17.16 32.07
N GLY A 119 -3.85 -16.00 31.56
CA GLY A 119 -4.56 -15.18 30.60
C GLY A 119 -3.88 -15.24 29.22
N GLY A 120 -4.63 -14.99 28.15
CA GLY A 120 -4.03 -14.78 26.82
C GLY A 120 -3.14 -13.53 26.86
N GLY A 121 -1.96 -13.57 26.23
CA GLY A 121 -1.00 -12.44 26.25
C GLY A 121 -0.21 -12.27 27.55
N THR A 122 -0.17 -13.28 28.43
CA THR A 122 0.75 -13.29 29.59
C THR A 122 2.20 -13.04 29.14
N ALA A 123 2.89 -12.09 29.78
CA ALA A 123 4.31 -11.83 29.60
C ALA A 123 5.08 -12.22 30.88
N GLY A 124 5.14 -11.30 31.85
CA GLY A 124 5.84 -11.44 33.13
C GLY A 124 7.28 -10.93 33.14
N LYS A 125 7.84 -10.51 32.00
CA LYS A 125 9.21 -10.00 31.88
C LYS A 125 9.30 -8.89 30.82
N ILE A 126 10.22 -7.94 31.02
CA ILE A 126 10.62 -6.92 30.04
C ILE A 126 12.14 -7.04 29.82
N GLU A 127 12.58 -6.93 28.57
CA GLU A 127 14.00 -6.99 28.14
C GLU A 127 14.36 -5.75 27.32
N ARG A 128 15.51 -5.15 27.59
CA ARG A 128 16.17 -4.13 26.76
C ARG A 128 17.48 -4.73 26.22
N ILE A 129 17.59 -4.79 24.90
CA ILE A 129 18.64 -5.52 24.18
C ILE A 129 19.36 -4.53 23.26
N GLY A 130 20.67 -4.38 23.41
CA GLY A 130 21.48 -3.51 22.57
C GLY A 130 21.60 -4.03 21.13
N TRP A 131 21.96 -3.13 20.19
CA TRP A 131 22.16 -3.45 18.76
C TRP A 131 23.24 -4.52 18.48
N ASP A 132 24.10 -4.86 19.45
CA ASP A 132 25.06 -5.98 19.33
C ASP A 132 24.55 -7.30 19.94
N GLY A 133 23.30 -7.34 20.42
CA GLY A 133 22.68 -8.45 21.11
C GLY A 133 22.94 -8.50 22.62
N THR A 134 23.62 -7.51 23.21
CA THR A 134 23.88 -7.45 24.65
C THR A 134 22.60 -7.21 25.45
N ALA A 135 22.43 -7.94 26.55
CA ALA A 135 21.35 -7.72 27.51
C ALA A 135 21.69 -6.52 28.42
N GLU A 136 21.29 -5.32 28.02
CA GLU A 136 21.54 -4.08 28.77
C GLU A 136 20.69 -4.00 30.05
N TRP A 137 19.41 -4.42 29.98
CA TRP A 137 18.54 -4.54 31.15
C TRP A 137 17.48 -5.63 30.94
N SER A 138 17.08 -6.33 32.01
CA SER A 138 16.10 -7.42 31.95
C SER A 138 15.43 -7.63 33.31
N TRP A 139 14.14 -7.27 33.43
CA TRP A 139 13.41 -7.29 34.71
C TRP A 139 12.17 -8.19 34.65
N GLU A 140 11.93 -8.93 35.74
CA GLU A 140 10.81 -9.87 35.88
C GLU A 140 9.75 -9.30 36.85
N PHE A 141 8.51 -9.21 36.38
CA PHE A 141 7.36 -8.81 37.19
C PHE A 141 6.28 -9.92 37.13
N SER A 142 6.52 -10.96 37.92
CA SER A 142 5.64 -12.12 38.06
C SER A 142 5.62 -12.62 39.50
N SER A 143 4.42 -12.86 40.04
CA SER A 143 4.20 -13.41 41.37
C SER A 143 2.88 -14.19 41.44
N THR A 144 2.56 -14.73 42.62
CA THR A 144 1.27 -15.40 42.86
C THR A 144 0.07 -14.45 42.81
N SER A 145 0.31 -13.14 42.81
CA SER A 145 -0.70 -12.08 42.95
C SER A 145 -0.56 -10.94 41.94
N TYR A 146 0.39 -11.00 40.99
CA TYR A 146 0.47 -10.09 39.86
C TYR A 146 1.31 -10.65 38.71
N ILE A 147 1.07 -10.20 37.47
CA ILE A 147 1.96 -10.47 36.32
C ILE A 147 1.72 -9.46 35.17
N THR A 148 2.79 -8.99 34.51
CA THR A 148 2.66 -8.17 33.28
C THR A 148 2.11 -8.95 32.09
N HIS A 149 1.41 -8.27 31.19
CA HIS A 149 0.83 -8.86 29.98
C HIS A 149 0.68 -7.85 28.84
N HIS A 150 0.70 -8.38 27.62
CA HIS A 150 0.58 -7.64 26.37
C HIS A 150 1.61 -6.51 26.21
N ASP A 151 1.29 -5.33 26.72
CA ASP A 151 1.78 -4.09 26.16
C ASP A 151 2.53 -3.23 27.18
N ILE A 152 3.46 -2.44 26.66
CA ILE A 152 4.34 -1.53 27.38
C ILE A 152 4.49 -0.26 26.53
N GLU A 153 4.72 0.91 27.13
CA GLU A 153 5.06 2.12 26.36
C GLU A 153 6.34 2.77 26.92
N PRO A 154 7.40 2.96 26.11
CA PRO A 154 8.61 3.66 26.52
C PRO A 154 8.38 5.18 26.61
N MET A 155 8.59 5.75 27.79
CA MET A 155 8.30 7.16 28.06
C MET A 155 9.49 8.09 27.74
N PRO A 156 9.24 9.37 27.39
CA PRO A 156 10.29 10.37 27.11
C PRO A 156 11.27 10.66 28.26
N ASN A 157 10.90 10.30 29.50
CA ASN A 157 11.76 10.41 30.69
C ASN A 157 12.75 9.23 30.85
N GLY A 158 12.61 8.16 30.06
CA GLY A 158 13.39 6.91 30.16
C GLY A 158 12.71 5.80 30.99
N ASN A 159 11.53 6.06 31.55
CA ASN A 159 10.71 5.07 32.24
C ASN A 159 9.88 4.25 31.25
N ILE A 160 9.21 3.22 31.76
CA ILE A 160 8.39 2.31 30.96
C ILE A 160 7.02 2.15 31.65
N LEU A 161 5.93 2.44 30.95
CA LEU A 161 4.61 2.00 31.38
C LEU A 161 4.41 0.53 31.05
N ALA A 162 3.74 -0.23 31.91
CA ALA A 162 3.37 -1.61 31.61
C ALA A 162 1.96 -1.95 32.13
N ILE A 163 1.22 -2.76 31.35
CA ILE A 163 -0.04 -3.35 31.78
C ILE A 163 0.25 -4.63 32.59
N ALA A 164 -0.41 -4.79 33.73
CA ALA A 164 -0.35 -5.99 34.55
C ALA A 164 -1.73 -6.38 35.11
N TRP A 165 -1.91 -7.66 35.43
CA TRP A 165 -3.05 -8.12 36.22
C TRP A 165 -2.64 -8.28 37.68
N GLU A 166 -3.57 -8.13 38.62
CA GLU A 166 -3.37 -8.41 40.05
C GLU A 166 -4.46 -9.32 40.65
N ASP A 167 -4.16 -10.14 41.65
CA ASP A 167 -5.15 -11.02 42.30
C ASP A 167 -6.01 -10.25 43.32
N LYS A 168 -7.34 -10.34 43.19
CA LYS A 168 -8.30 -9.93 44.22
C LYS A 168 -9.11 -11.15 44.64
N SER A 169 -9.06 -11.51 45.92
CA SER A 169 -9.68 -12.73 46.41
C SER A 169 -11.21 -12.68 46.32
N GLU A 170 -11.85 -13.85 46.35
CA GLU A 170 -13.31 -13.98 46.44
C GLU A 170 -13.91 -13.16 47.60
N ALA A 171 -13.20 -13.06 48.73
CA ALA A 171 -13.67 -12.28 49.87
C ALA A 171 -13.66 -10.76 49.61
N GLU A 172 -12.69 -10.27 48.81
CA GLU A 172 -12.58 -8.87 48.42
C GLU A 172 -13.59 -8.54 47.31
N ALA A 173 -13.72 -9.39 46.29
CA ALA A 173 -14.71 -9.23 45.23
C ALA A 173 -16.15 -9.24 45.76
N LEU A 174 -16.48 -10.16 46.67
CA LEU A 174 -17.77 -10.18 47.36
C LEU A 174 -17.97 -8.99 48.31
N GLN A 175 -16.92 -8.24 48.69
CA GLN A 175 -17.02 -7.05 49.54
C GLN A 175 -17.13 -5.76 48.72
N ALA A 176 -16.43 -5.67 47.60
CA ALA A 176 -16.59 -4.68 46.53
C ALA A 176 -17.92 -4.77 45.77
N GLY A 177 -18.79 -5.74 46.11
CA GLY A 177 -20.16 -5.86 45.61
C GLY A 177 -20.33 -6.67 44.33
N ARG A 178 -19.34 -7.50 43.94
CA ARG A 178 -19.49 -8.44 42.82
C ARG A 178 -20.54 -9.52 43.14
N ASN A 179 -21.45 -9.72 42.20
CA ASN A 179 -22.55 -10.67 42.29
C ASN A 179 -22.04 -12.14 42.29
N PRO A 180 -22.29 -12.95 43.34
CA PRO A 180 -21.86 -14.35 43.42
C PRO A 180 -22.52 -15.29 42.40
N ALA A 181 -23.49 -14.81 41.61
CA ALA A 181 -24.04 -15.56 40.48
C ALA A 181 -23.23 -15.40 39.18
N ILE A 182 -22.26 -14.48 39.12
CA ILE A 182 -21.27 -14.40 38.04
C ILE A 182 -20.31 -15.58 38.23
N ALA A 183 -20.28 -16.49 37.26
CA ALA A 183 -19.43 -17.67 37.32
C ALA A 183 -17.95 -17.28 37.12
N SER A 184 -17.10 -17.61 38.09
CA SER A 184 -15.64 -17.68 37.92
C SER A 184 -15.20 -19.13 37.84
N ASP A 185 -14.26 -19.43 36.94
CA ASP A 185 -13.72 -20.77 36.69
C ASP A 185 -12.21 -20.87 37.03
N SER A 186 -11.72 -19.97 37.89
CA SER A 186 -10.34 -19.93 38.39
C SER A 186 -9.79 -21.33 38.75
N PRO A 187 -8.55 -21.70 38.37
CA PRO A 187 -7.99 -23.04 38.57
C PRO A 187 -7.96 -23.51 40.04
N GLY A 188 -9.05 -24.16 40.46
CA GLY A 188 -9.32 -24.59 41.83
C GLY A 188 -10.78 -24.43 42.26
N GLY A 189 -11.55 -23.56 41.59
CA GLY A 189 -12.97 -23.30 41.89
C GLY A 189 -13.22 -22.18 42.91
N ASN A 190 -12.28 -21.23 43.04
CA ASN A 190 -12.45 -20.01 43.85
C ASN A 190 -13.01 -18.89 42.98
N ALA A 191 -13.79 -17.96 43.54
CA ALA A 191 -14.30 -16.80 42.79
C ALA A 191 -13.42 -15.54 42.94
N ASN A 192 -12.09 -15.71 42.85
CA ASN A 192 -11.16 -14.59 42.71
C ASN A 192 -11.25 -13.94 41.31
N VAL A 193 -10.84 -12.68 41.24
CA VAL A 193 -10.92 -11.80 40.06
C VAL A 193 -9.55 -11.17 39.86
N TRP A 194 -9.13 -11.05 38.60
CA TRP A 194 -7.88 -10.41 38.20
C TRP A 194 -8.23 -9.18 37.36
N PRO A 195 -8.46 -8.01 38.00
CA PRO A 195 -8.47 -6.73 37.30
C PRO A 195 -7.10 -6.40 36.74
N ASP A 196 -7.10 -5.46 35.80
CA ASP A 196 -5.94 -4.91 35.14
C ASP A 196 -5.50 -3.62 35.88
N PHE A 197 -4.19 -3.38 35.99
CA PHE A 197 -3.57 -2.21 36.64
C PHE A 197 -2.31 -1.79 35.87
N ILE A 198 -1.93 -0.52 35.97
CA ILE A 198 -0.81 0.09 35.24
C ILE A 198 0.29 0.49 36.23
N ILE A 199 1.55 0.26 35.85
CA ILE A 199 2.74 0.68 36.60
C ILE A 199 3.68 1.53 35.73
N GLU A 200 4.25 2.59 36.29
CA GLU A 200 5.42 3.29 35.71
C GLU A 200 6.69 2.73 36.37
N ILE A 201 7.62 2.27 35.53
CA ILE A 201 8.85 1.57 35.92
C ILE A 201 10.05 2.46 35.61
N GLU A 202 10.86 2.80 36.62
CA GLU A 202 12.18 3.41 36.48
C GLU A 202 13.24 2.29 36.40
N PRO A 203 13.90 2.05 35.24
CA PRO A 203 14.94 1.03 35.11
C PRO A 203 16.22 1.42 35.86
N LEU A 204 16.80 0.48 36.61
CA LEU A 204 18.04 0.70 37.37
C LEU A 204 19.18 -0.23 36.89
N GLU A 205 20.42 0.10 37.26
CA GLU A 205 21.57 -0.77 37.05
C GLU A 205 21.36 -2.18 37.66
N ASN A 206 22.02 -3.20 37.11
CA ASN A 206 22.04 -4.57 37.63
C ASN A 206 20.69 -5.32 37.58
N ASN A 207 19.81 -4.96 36.64
CA ASN A 207 18.45 -5.54 36.48
C ASN A 207 17.51 -5.29 37.67
N GLU A 208 17.75 -4.22 38.43
CA GLU A 208 16.79 -3.69 39.40
C GLU A 208 15.86 -2.67 38.72
N ALA A 209 14.78 -2.31 39.41
CA ALA A 209 13.83 -1.29 38.97
C ALA A 209 13.10 -0.68 40.19
N ASN A 210 12.69 0.59 40.11
CA ASN A 210 11.66 1.12 40.99
C ASN A 210 10.32 1.14 40.24
N ILE A 211 9.22 0.91 40.96
CA ILE A 211 7.89 1.35 40.52
C ILE A 211 7.70 2.74 41.13
N VAL A 212 7.41 3.73 40.28
CA VAL A 212 7.39 5.16 40.66
C VAL A 212 5.99 5.78 40.62
N TRP A 213 5.07 5.18 39.86
CA TRP A 213 3.64 5.50 39.81
C TRP A 213 2.83 4.21 39.58
N GLU A 214 1.61 4.14 40.12
CA GLU A 214 0.69 3.00 39.94
C GLU A 214 -0.76 3.50 39.82
N TRP A 215 -1.56 2.86 38.97
CA TRP A 215 -3.02 3.06 38.87
C TRP A 215 -3.74 1.72 38.83
N HIS A 216 -4.80 1.57 39.64
CA HIS A 216 -5.55 0.33 39.79
C HIS A 216 -7.02 0.50 39.39
N ALA A 217 -7.48 -0.26 38.39
CA ALA A 217 -8.90 -0.29 38.01
C ALA A 217 -9.83 -0.70 39.17
N TRP A 218 -9.28 -1.36 40.20
CA TRP A 218 -9.99 -1.78 41.41
C TRP A 218 -10.39 -0.63 42.35
N ASP A 219 -9.74 0.53 42.25
CA ASP A 219 -10.08 1.68 43.10
C ASP A 219 -11.19 2.56 42.47
N HIS A 220 -11.48 2.37 41.18
CA HIS A 220 -12.49 3.11 40.40
C HIS A 220 -13.76 2.30 40.12
N LEU A 221 -14.27 1.59 41.13
CA LEU A 221 -15.39 0.67 41.01
C LEU A 221 -16.76 1.27 41.41
N ILE A 222 -17.82 0.78 40.76
CA ILE A 222 -19.23 1.04 41.08
C ILE A 222 -20.04 -0.28 41.02
N GLN A 223 -21.20 -0.35 41.66
CA GLN A 223 -22.20 -1.43 41.49
C GLN A 223 -23.57 -1.04 42.06
N ASP A 224 -24.66 -1.55 41.49
CA ASP A 224 -26.03 -1.38 42.03
C ASP A 224 -26.70 -2.70 42.52
N TYR A 225 -25.90 -3.77 42.62
CA TYR A 225 -26.35 -5.13 42.96
C TYR A 225 -26.69 -5.33 44.46
N ASP A 226 -25.81 -4.91 45.37
CA ASP A 226 -25.98 -5.11 46.82
C ASP A 226 -25.70 -3.82 47.61
N ALA A 227 -26.78 -3.22 48.11
CA ALA A 227 -26.79 -2.01 48.94
C ALA A 227 -26.20 -2.19 50.36
N SER A 228 -25.70 -3.39 50.70
CA SER A 228 -24.96 -3.66 51.94
C SER A 228 -23.44 -3.79 51.73
N LYS A 229 -22.97 -3.57 50.50
CA LYS A 229 -21.58 -3.70 50.06
C LYS A 229 -20.94 -2.36 49.73
N ASP A 230 -19.62 -2.39 49.59
CA ASP A 230 -18.85 -1.23 49.18
C ASP A 230 -19.16 -0.91 47.70
N ASN A 231 -18.74 0.26 47.24
CA ASN A 231 -18.94 0.73 45.85
C ASN A 231 -20.42 0.83 45.41
N TYR A 232 -21.38 0.80 46.35
CA TYR A 232 -22.80 0.85 46.01
C TYR A 232 -23.27 2.24 45.54
N GLY A 233 -23.75 2.31 44.30
CA GLY A 233 -24.37 3.50 43.71
C GLY A 233 -25.04 3.17 42.38
N VAL A 234 -25.74 4.14 41.78
CA VAL A 234 -26.38 3.92 40.47
C VAL A 234 -25.29 3.97 39.40
N VAL A 235 -25.00 2.83 38.77
CA VAL A 235 -23.95 2.68 37.75
C VAL A 235 -24.04 3.76 36.66
N ARG A 236 -25.25 4.02 36.15
CA ARG A 236 -25.49 5.06 35.13
C ARG A 236 -25.12 6.49 35.57
N ASP A 237 -25.24 6.80 36.85
CA ASP A 237 -24.95 8.13 37.39
C ASP A 237 -23.43 8.36 37.63
N HIS A 238 -22.61 7.31 37.48
CA HIS A 238 -21.15 7.30 37.63
C HIS A 238 -20.43 6.76 36.38
N PRO A 239 -20.56 7.43 35.21
CA PRO A 239 -19.92 7.01 33.97
C PRO A 239 -18.38 7.02 34.04
N GLU A 240 -17.79 7.71 35.02
CA GLU A 240 -16.35 7.73 35.33
C GLU A 240 -15.82 6.49 36.06
N LEU A 241 -16.68 5.54 36.45
CA LEU A 241 -16.32 4.32 37.21
C LEU A 241 -16.67 3.01 36.45
N LEU A 242 -16.12 1.88 36.90
CA LEU A 242 -16.28 0.56 36.30
C LEU A 242 -17.25 -0.32 37.09
N ASP A 243 -18.31 -0.85 36.47
CA ASP A 243 -19.18 -1.83 37.13
C ASP A 243 -18.49 -3.18 37.27
N ILE A 244 -18.16 -3.58 38.51
CA ILE A 244 -17.55 -4.88 38.84
C ILE A 244 -18.42 -6.08 38.43
N ASN A 245 -19.69 -5.86 38.11
CA ASN A 245 -20.63 -6.89 37.63
C ASN A 245 -20.70 -6.99 36.10
N TYR A 246 -20.10 -6.08 35.35
CA TYR A 246 -20.08 -6.16 33.89
C TYR A 246 -19.17 -7.30 33.42
N VAL A 247 -19.69 -8.10 32.48
CA VAL A 247 -19.00 -9.22 31.83
C VAL A 247 -19.37 -9.23 30.35
N GLY A 248 -18.53 -8.63 29.50
CA GLY A 248 -18.72 -8.63 28.04
C GLY A 248 -18.16 -9.89 27.35
N ALA A 249 -17.23 -10.60 27.99
CA ALA A 249 -16.63 -11.82 27.45
C ALA A 249 -17.61 -13.00 27.44
N THR A 250 -17.44 -13.94 26.48
CA THR A 250 -18.38 -15.05 26.23
C THR A 250 -17.71 -16.43 26.24
N GLY A 251 -18.51 -17.49 26.25
CA GLY A 251 -18.02 -18.88 26.22
C GLY A 251 -17.15 -19.20 27.43
N ASN A 252 -15.99 -19.84 27.22
CA ASN A 252 -15.02 -20.07 28.29
C ASN A 252 -14.47 -18.75 28.86
N GLN A 253 -14.49 -17.63 28.13
CA GLN A 253 -14.02 -16.34 28.64
C GLN A 253 -15.07 -15.57 29.46
N ALA A 254 -16.32 -16.06 29.54
CA ALA A 254 -17.37 -15.44 30.35
C ALA A 254 -17.08 -15.56 31.86
N GLY A 255 -16.69 -14.45 32.50
CA GLY A 255 -16.59 -14.34 33.95
C GLY A 255 -15.34 -14.97 34.58
N ARG A 256 -14.33 -15.35 33.78
CA ARG A 256 -13.02 -15.81 34.25
C ARG A 256 -12.41 -14.81 35.25
N ALA A 257 -11.35 -15.25 35.92
CA ALA A 257 -10.47 -14.37 36.68
C ALA A 257 -10.04 -13.13 35.84
N ASP A 258 -9.55 -13.38 34.62
CA ASP A 258 -9.20 -12.42 33.56
C ASP A 258 -10.40 -11.49 33.22
N TRP A 259 -10.45 -10.28 33.80
CA TRP A 259 -11.68 -9.46 33.84
C TRP A 259 -11.77 -8.38 32.76
N MET A 260 -10.90 -7.36 32.71
CA MET A 260 -10.98 -6.30 31.69
C MET A 260 -10.17 -6.66 30.44
N HIS A 261 -9.03 -7.33 30.65
CA HIS A 261 -8.12 -7.81 29.59
C HIS A 261 -7.65 -6.64 28.72
N CYS A 262 -6.90 -5.75 29.35
CA CYS A 262 -6.28 -4.62 28.72
C CYS A 262 -5.05 -5.09 27.93
N ASN A 263 -4.95 -4.60 26.70
CA ASN A 263 -4.12 -5.19 25.64
C ASN A 263 -3.42 -4.16 24.76
N GLY A 264 -3.64 -2.88 25.01
CA GLY A 264 -2.95 -1.77 24.37
C GLY A 264 -2.75 -0.65 25.38
N ILE A 265 -1.58 -0.03 25.38
CA ILE A 265 -1.27 1.16 26.20
C ILE A 265 -0.48 2.16 25.37
N ASP A 266 -0.77 3.45 25.58
CA ASP A 266 -0.03 4.56 24.97
C ASP A 266 -0.04 5.80 25.90
N TYR A 267 0.91 6.72 25.71
CA TYR A 267 1.16 7.88 26.58
C TYR A 267 1.28 9.20 25.80
N ASN A 268 0.47 10.20 26.19
CA ASN A 268 0.47 11.51 25.58
C ASN A 268 1.23 12.54 26.43
N GLU A 269 2.51 12.79 26.11
CA GLU A 269 3.38 13.75 26.83
C GLU A 269 2.77 15.17 26.93
N PHE A 270 2.02 15.62 25.92
CA PHE A 270 1.44 16.96 25.88
C PHE A 270 0.23 17.14 26.81
N LEU A 271 -0.42 16.04 27.18
CA LEU A 271 -1.59 16.02 28.07
C LEU A 271 -1.26 15.44 29.46
N ASP A 272 -0.17 14.69 29.59
CA ASP A 272 0.18 13.87 30.77
C ASP A 272 -0.96 12.87 31.09
N GLN A 273 -1.33 12.09 30.07
CA GLN A 273 -2.47 11.16 30.05
C GLN A 273 -2.09 9.84 29.40
N ILE A 274 -2.70 8.75 29.88
CA ILE A 274 -2.52 7.39 29.35
C ILE A 274 -3.82 6.91 28.71
N ALA A 275 -3.74 6.29 27.55
CA ALA A 275 -4.84 5.57 26.90
C ALA A 275 -4.65 4.06 27.06
N ILE A 276 -5.74 3.32 27.32
CA ILE A 276 -5.73 1.85 27.37
C ILE A 276 -6.92 1.24 26.64
N SER A 277 -6.71 0.13 25.92
CA SER A 277 -7.77 -0.68 25.30
C SER A 277 -8.01 -1.95 26.09
N CYS A 278 -9.27 -2.25 26.42
CA CYS A 278 -9.64 -3.44 27.21
C CYS A 278 -10.75 -4.24 26.51
N LYS A 279 -10.38 -5.39 25.93
CA LYS A 279 -11.25 -6.15 25.00
C LYS A 279 -12.44 -6.84 25.67
N ASN A 280 -12.34 -7.25 26.94
CA ASN A 280 -13.47 -7.90 27.62
C ASN A 280 -14.56 -6.89 28.02
N MET A 281 -14.19 -5.61 28.18
CA MET A 281 -15.13 -4.49 28.32
C MET A 281 -15.68 -4.03 26.97
N ASN A 282 -14.91 -4.22 25.90
CA ASN A 282 -15.14 -3.62 24.57
C ASN A 282 -15.09 -2.08 24.63
N GLU A 283 -14.16 -1.55 25.43
CA GLU A 283 -13.95 -0.12 25.59
C GLU A 283 -12.46 0.25 25.56
N ILE A 284 -12.21 1.48 25.11
CA ILE A 284 -10.98 2.23 25.37
C ILE A 284 -11.23 3.23 26.50
N TYR A 285 -10.20 3.55 27.27
CA TYR A 285 -10.21 4.48 28.40
C TYR A 285 -9.08 5.51 28.29
N ILE A 286 -9.24 6.69 28.90
CA ILE A 286 -8.14 7.64 29.17
C ILE A 286 -8.14 8.00 30.66
N ILE A 287 -6.96 8.00 31.28
CA ILE A 287 -6.71 8.33 32.70
C ILE A 287 -5.66 9.45 32.85
N ASP A 288 -5.66 10.13 34.00
CA ASP A 288 -4.75 11.23 34.32
C ASP A 288 -3.43 10.73 34.95
N HIS A 289 -2.33 10.83 34.20
CA HIS A 289 -1.02 10.38 34.66
C HIS A 289 -0.30 11.42 35.53
N SER A 290 -0.68 12.69 35.46
CA SER A 290 -0.12 13.78 36.28
C SER A 290 -0.43 13.72 37.79
N THR A 291 -1.00 12.60 38.23
CA THR A 291 -1.33 12.24 39.61
C THR A 291 -0.10 11.67 40.34
N THR A 292 -0.08 11.69 41.67
CA THR A 292 0.75 10.73 42.43
C THR A 292 -0.02 9.42 42.59
N THR A 293 0.63 8.30 42.95
CA THR A 293 -0.08 7.03 43.23
C THR A 293 -1.24 7.19 44.23
N GLU A 294 -1.11 8.05 45.24
CA GLU A 294 -2.19 8.32 46.21
C GLU A 294 -3.31 9.22 45.68
N GLU A 295 -3.07 9.98 44.61
CA GLU A 295 -4.10 10.71 43.85
C GLU A 295 -4.72 9.83 42.76
N ALA A 296 -3.95 8.94 42.14
CA ALA A 296 -4.39 7.94 41.17
C ALA A 296 -5.41 7.00 41.81
N ALA A 297 -5.12 6.44 42.99
CA ALA A 297 -6.04 5.62 43.80
C ALA A 297 -7.25 6.38 44.42
N GLY A 298 -7.69 7.49 43.82
CA GLY A 298 -8.77 8.32 44.31
C GLY A 298 -9.45 9.18 43.24
N HIS A 299 -10.50 9.88 43.66
CA HIS A 299 -11.40 10.65 42.78
C HIS A 299 -11.05 12.16 42.68
N THR A 300 -9.89 12.57 43.19
CA THR A 300 -9.43 13.97 43.21
C THR A 300 -7.90 14.05 43.19
N GLY A 301 -7.36 14.81 42.25
CA GLY A 301 -5.92 14.95 42.02
C GLY A 301 -5.61 15.16 40.54
N GLY A 302 -4.33 15.31 40.19
CA GLY A 302 -3.87 15.53 38.82
C GLY A 302 -4.36 16.85 38.17
N ASN A 303 -3.94 17.08 36.93
CA ASN A 303 -4.28 18.23 36.11
C ASN A 303 -5.78 18.37 35.85
N SER A 304 -6.50 17.25 35.73
CA SER A 304 -7.96 17.20 35.52
C SER A 304 -8.76 17.41 36.81
N GLY A 305 -8.11 17.36 37.98
CA GLY A 305 -8.77 17.42 39.29
C GLY A 305 -9.61 16.17 39.60
N LYS A 306 -9.29 15.04 38.97
CA LYS A 306 -10.07 13.79 38.95
C LYS A 306 -9.40 12.60 39.63
N GLY A 307 -8.10 12.69 39.95
CA GLY A 307 -7.34 11.50 40.34
C GLY A 307 -7.35 10.48 39.20
N GLY A 308 -7.41 9.19 39.51
CA GLY A 308 -7.45 8.12 38.51
C GLY A 308 -8.83 7.84 37.87
N ASP A 309 -9.88 8.60 38.21
CA ASP A 309 -11.20 8.43 37.58
C ASP A 309 -11.13 8.60 36.06
N LEU A 310 -11.92 7.80 35.33
CA LEU A 310 -11.90 7.77 33.87
C LEU A 310 -12.25 9.15 33.28
N LEU A 311 -11.30 9.77 32.57
CA LEU A 311 -11.50 11.07 31.91
C LEU A 311 -12.37 10.92 30.65
N TYR A 312 -12.22 9.77 29.98
CA TYR A 312 -12.90 9.40 28.74
C TYR A 312 -13.08 7.88 28.70
N ARG A 313 -14.18 7.43 28.08
CA ARG A 313 -14.35 6.05 27.63
C ARG A 313 -15.18 5.98 26.36
N TRP A 314 -14.84 5.05 25.48
CA TRP A 314 -15.55 4.86 24.21
C TRP A 314 -15.57 3.39 23.81
N GLY A 315 -16.58 2.97 23.07
CA GLY A 315 -16.72 1.60 22.57
C GLY A 315 -18.04 0.93 22.93
N ASN A 316 -18.36 0.81 24.22
CA ASN A 316 -19.48 0.00 24.69
C ASN A 316 -20.24 0.68 25.85
N PRO A 317 -21.18 1.59 25.57
CA PRO A 317 -21.94 2.30 26.61
C PRO A 317 -22.91 1.43 27.42
N GLN A 318 -22.87 0.10 27.27
CA GLN A 318 -23.57 -0.84 28.16
C GLN A 318 -22.78 -1.12 29.45
N VAL A 319 -21.45 -0.91 29.46
CA VAL A 319 -20.59 -1.19 30.65
C VAL A 319 -20.92 -0.25 31.82
N TYR A 320 -21.57 0.88 31.54
CA TYR A 320 -22.01 1.88 32.53
C TYR A 320 -23.48 2.30 32.33
N ASP A 321 -24.33 1.36 31.89
CA ASP A 321 -25.80 1.52 31.76
C ASP A 321 -26.28 2.71 30.91
N ALA A 322 -25.41 3.33 30.11
CA ALA A 322 -25.68 4.54 29.36
C ALA A 322 -26.41 4.30 28.03
N GLY A 323 -26.14 3.16 27.36
CA GLY A 323 -26.64 2.80 26.04
C GLY A 323 -27.26 1.40 25.94
N LEU A 324 -27.42 0.91 24.71
CA LEU A 324 -27.98 -0.41 24.38
C LEU A 324 -27.00 -1.17 23.46
N SER A 325 -27.27 -2.45 23.15
CA SER A 325 -26.38 -3.27 22.30
C SER A 325 -26.17 -2.72 20.88
N ASN A 326 -27.13 -1.97 20.34
CA ASN A 326 -26.96 -1.27 19.05
C ASN A 326 -26.15 0.05 19.16
N SER A 327 -25.70 0.40 20.35
CA SER A 327 -24.87 1.58 20.64
C SER A 327 -23.38 1.22 20.76
N GLN A 328 -23.05 -0.07 20.83
CA GLN A 328 -21.68 -0.58 20.87
C GLN A 328 -20.99 -0.41 19.50
N LYS A 329 -19.67 -0.16 19.53
CA LYS A 329 -18.80 0.23 18.41
C LYS A 329 -17.56 -0.65 18.32
N LEU A 330 -16.92 -0.89 19.45
CA LEU A 330 -15.75 -1.75 19.57
C LEU A 330 -16.18 -3.17 19.94
N PHE A 331 -15.44 -4.15 19.42
CA PHE A 331 -15.74 -5.57 19.57
C PHE A 331 -14.45 -6.36 19.72
N GLY A 332 -13.97 -6.47 20.96
CA GLY A 332 -12.75 -7.19 21.31
C GLY A 332 -11.44 -6.53 20.85
N GLN A 333 -11.42 -5.20 20.70
CA GLN A 333 -10.37 -4.38 20.09
C GLN A 333 -8.98 -4.50 20.76
N HIS A 334 -7.91 -4.20 20.02
CA HIS A 334 -6.51 -4.17 20.47
C HIS A 334 -5.82 -2.86 20.05
N ASP A 335 -4.66 -2.58 20.65
CA ASP A 335 -3.70 -1.56 20.24
C ASP A 335 -4.32 -0.17 20.03
N ILE A 336 -4.73 0.46 21.14
CA ILE A 336 -5.04 1.89 21.15
C ILE A 336 -3.76 2.71 21.08
N GLN A 337 -3.70 3.68 20.18
CA GLN A 337 -2.62 4.66 20.10
C GLN A 337 -3.20 6.05 19.82
N TRP A 338 -2.54 7.11 20.27
CA TRP A 338 -2.71 8.45 19.72
C TRP A 338 -2.00 8.54 18.37
N ILE A 339 -2.60 9.26 17.43
CA ILE A 339 -1.88 9.71 16.24
C ILE A 339 -0.89 10.80 16.67
N GLU A 340 0.40 10.54 16.48
CA GLU A 340 1.50 11.41 16.91
C GLU A 340 1.47 12.83 16.30
N GLN A 341 2.24 13.73 16.92
CA GLN A 341 2.53 15.08 16.40
C GLN A 341 3.03 15.04 14.94
N GLY A 342 2.50 15.94 14.11
CA GLY A 342 2.87 16.08 12.71
C GLY A 342 2.27 15.05 11.76
N ARG A 343 1.67 13.95 12.25
CA ARG A 343 1.03 12.92 11.42
C ARG A 343 -0.45 13.28 11.13
N PRO A 344 -1.01 12.99 9.94
CA PRO A 344 -2.41 13.33 9.62
C PRO A 344 -3.43 12.68 10.57
N GLY A 345 -4.09 13.51 11.37
CA GLY A 345 -4.98 13.08 12.46
C GLY A 345 -4.41 13.29 13.86
N GLU A 346 -3.25 13.94 14.02
CA GLU A 346 -2.62 14.35 15.29
C GLU A 346 -3.60 14.57 16.45
N GLY A 347 -3.45 13.78 17.51
CA GLY A 347 -4.26 13.88 18.73
C GLY A 347 -5.62 13.16 18.70
N ASP A 348 -6.09 12.68 17.55
CA ASP A 348 -7.12 11.64 17.48
C ASP A 348 -6.54 10.29 17.94
N LEU A 349 -7.41 9.35 18.32
CA LEU A 349 -6.99 7.97 18.63
C LEU A 349 -7.18 7.05 17.42
N ILE A 350 -6.27 6.09 17.22
CA ILE A 350 -6.39 4.98 16.26
C ILE A 350 -6.45 3.64 17.02
N VAL A 351 -7.26 2.70 16.54
CA VAL A 351 -7.45 1.40 17.21
C VAL A 351 -7.78 0.27 16.21
N PHE A 352 -7.30 -0.95 16.48
CA PHE A 352 -7.70 -2.14 15.73
C PHE A 352 -8.94 -2.79 16.36
N ASN A 353 -10.07 -2.77 15.65
CA ASN A 353 -11.37 -3.26 16.08
C ASN A 353 -11.64 -4.67 15.52
N ASN A 354 -11.31 -5.69 16.31
CA ASN A 354 -11.29 -7.10 15.91
C ASN A 354 -12.64 -7.69 15.44
N GLY A 355 -13.77 -7.06 15.76
CA GLY A 355 -15.12 -7.53 15.36
C GLY A 355 -15.66 -8.70 16.21
N GLY A 356 -14.98 -9.08 17.30
CA GLY A 356 -15.17 -10.32 18.08
C GLY A 356 -16.50 -10.53 18.81
N GLY A 357 -17.52 -9.70 18.56
CA GLY A 357 -18.87 -9.82 19.11
C GLY A 357 -19.99 -9.73 18.07
N LEU A 358 -19.67 -9.62 16.78
CA LEU A 358 -20.64 -9.39 15.70
C LEU A 358 -20.58 -10.46 14.62
N ASN A 359 -21.76 -10.91 14.18
CA ASN A 359 -21.92 -11.85 13.06
C ASN A 359 -21.65 -11.20 11.67
N TYR A 360 -20.81 -10.16 11.60
CA TYR A 360 -20.36 -9.53 10.35
C TYR A 360 -19.09 -10.19 9.79
N GLY A 361 -18.27 -10.81 10.64
CA GLY A 361 -17.13 -11.64 10.20
C GLY A 361 -15.98 -10.87 9.55
N TYR A 362 -15.74 -9.64 9.98
CA TYR A 362 -14.59 -8.81 9.60
C TYR A 362 -14.07 -8.01 10.80
N SER A 363 -12.85 -7.52 10.69
CA SER A 363 -12.22 -6.54 11.59
C SER A 363 -12.03 -5.20 10.86
N SER A 364 -11.88 -4.10 11.60
CA SER A 364 -11.59 -2.77 11.04
C SER A 364 -10.46 -2.06 11.78
N VAL A 365 -9.79 -1.11 11.13
CA VAL A 365 -9.03 -0.06 11.83
C VAL A 365 -9.94 1.17 11.88
N ASP A 366 -10.10 1.75 13.07
CA ASP A 366 -10.99 2.88 13.32
C ASP A 366 -10.21 4.06 13.92
N VAL A 367 -10.44 5.28 13.43
CA VAL A 367 -9.88 6.53 13.97
C VAL A 367 -10.98 7.37 14.64
N LEU A 368 -10.67 7.96 15.80
CA LEU A 368 -11.63 8.56 16.72
C LEU A 368 -11.22 9.99 17.08
N SER A 369 -11.87 10.98 16.46
CA SER A 369 -11.68 12.38 16.88
C SER A 369 -12.20 12.63 18.28
N LEU A 370 -11.28 12.91 19.21
CA LEU A 370 -11.58 13.08 20.62
C LEU A 370 -12.45 14.32 20.86
N PRO A 371 -13.53 14.21 21.67
CA PRO A 371 -14.40 15.35 21.93
C PRO A 371 -13.74 16.34 22.89
N GLY A 372 -13.83 17.64 22.62
CA GLY A 372 -13.44 18.70 23.57
C GLY A 372 -12.13 19.39 23.20
N SER A 373 -11.26 19.61 24.19
CA SER A 373 -9.99 20.35 24.04
C SER A 373 -9.11 20.20 25.28
N ASN A 374 -7.78 20.27 25.12
CA ASN A 374 -6.80 20.30 26.22
C ASN A 374 -6.99 19.18 27.25
N GLY A 375 -7.11 17.93 26.79
CA GLY A 375 -7.28 16.76 27.68
C GLY A 375 -8.61 16.69 28.43
N THR A 376 -9.62 17.50 28.05
CA THR A 376 -10.95 17.50 28.68
C THR A 376 -12.03 17.03 27.73
N TYR A 377 -12.74 15.96 28.12
CA TYR A 377 -13.64 15.20 27.26
C TYR A 377 -15.12 15.31 27.73
N PRO A 378 -15.93 16.22 27.15
CA PRO A 378 -17.28 16.47 27.63
C PRO A 378 -18.26 15.35 27.24
N LEU A 379 -19.01 14.87 28.23
CA LEU A 379 -20.17 13.99 28.04
C LEU A 379 -21.25 14.64 27.17
N LEU A 380 -21.85 13.83 26.30
CA LEU A 380 -23.04 14.16 25.52
C LEU A 380 -24.30 14.10 26.39
N SER A 381 -25.40 14.71 25.93
CA SER A 381 -26.65 14.85 26.70
C SER A 381 -27.41 13.55 26.99
N ASN A 382 -26.98 12.43 26.40
CA ASN A 382 -27.44 11.07 26.69
C ASN A 382 -26.58 10.33 27.73
N ASN A 383 -25.58 10.99 28.33
CA ASN A 383 -24.60 10.41 29.27
C ASN A 383 -23.66 9.37 28.63
N THR A 384 -23.19 9.62 27.41
CA THR A 384 -22.04 8.91 26.80
C THR A 384 -21.04 9.93 26.27
N TRP A 385 -19.80 9.55 26.01
CA TRP A 385 -18.88 10.37 25.23
C TRP A 385 -19.21 10.31 23.72
N GLY A 386 -18.61 11.22 22.95
CA GLY A 386 -18.46 11.11 21.50
C GLY A 386 -17.08 10.55 21.11
N PRO A 387 -16.78 10.39 19.82
CA PRO A 387 -17.64 10.67 18.67
C PRO A 387 -18.75 9.63 18.52
N GLN A 388 -19.76 9.88 17.66
CA GLN A 388 -20.89 8.93 17.47
C GLN A 388 -20.59 7.80 16.48
N GLN A 389 -19.52 7.96 15.69
CA GLN A 389 -18.89 7.01 14.79
C GLN A 389 -17.39 7.41 14.70
N PRO A 390 -16.50 6.53 14.22
CA PRO A 390 -15.18 6.92 13.73
C PRO A 390 -15.23 8.06 12.71
N ASN A 391 -14.16 8.84 12.57
CA ASN A 391 -14.00 9.83 11.49
C ASN A 391 -13.43 9.20 10.20
N TRP A 392 -12.65 8.12 10.34
CA TRP A 392 -12.13 7.27 9.29
C TRP A 392 -12.17 5.81 9.77
N SER A 393 -12.47 4.89 8.86
CA SER A 393 -12.50 3.43 9.11
C SER A 393 -12.04 2.68 7.85
N TRP A 394 -11.22 1.65 8.02
CA TRP A 394 -10.78 0.77 6.93
C TRP A 394 -10.94 -0.71 7.28
N ASN A 395 -11.20 -1.56 6.27
CA ASN A 395 -11.30 -3.02 6.40
C ASN A 395 -11.20 -3.70 5.02
N GLN A 396 -10.85 -4.98 4.99
CA GLN A 396 -10.89 -5.85 3.80
C GLN A 396 -12.05 -6.86 3.86
N GLY A 397 -13.19 -6.48 4.46
CA GLY A 397 -14.31 -7.38 4.67
C GLY A 397 -13.90 -8.70 5.33
N SER A 398 -14.44 -9.82 4.86
CA SER A 398 -14.15 -11.15 5.44
C SER A 398 -12.73 -11.67 5.22
N GLU A 399 -11.88 -10.95 4.47
CA GLU A 399 -10.49 -11.34 4.22
C GLU A 399 -9.57 -10.89 5.36
N MET A 400 -9.89 -9.77 6.03
CA MET A 400 -9.28 -9.37 7.31
C MET A 400 -10.26 -9.59 8.46
N ASN A 401 -10.13 -10.72 9.16
CA ASN A 401 -11.02 -11.12 10.26
C ASN A 401 -10.21 -11.63 11.47
N ALA A 402 -9.34 -10.77 11.98
CA ALA A 402 -8.48 -11.04 13.13
C ALA A 402 -9.27 -10.94 14.43
N GLN A 403 -9.80 -12.06 14.93
CA GLN A 403 -10.63 -12.11 16.15
C GLN A 403 -9.85 -11.88 17.46
N VAL A 404 -8.51 -11.79 17.41
CA VAL A 404 -7.57 -11.51 18.52
C VAL A 404 -6.34 -10.77 17.98
N VAL A 405 -5.49 -10.23 18.87
CA VAL A 405 -4.23 -9.51 18.55
C VAL A 405 -4.46 -8.38 17.53
N SER A 406 -3.48 -8.07 16.67
CA SER A 406 -3.56 -7.03 15.63
C SER A 406 -3.41 -5.60 16.16
N GLY A 407 -3.08 -4.67 15.26
CA GLY A 407 -2.74 -3.29 15.61
C GLY A 407 -2.63 -2.35 14.41
N ALA A 408 -2.45 -1.05 14.66
CA ALA A 408 -2.39 -0.04 13.60
C ALA A 408 -1.64 1.25 14.01
N GLU A 409 -0.88 1.81 13.07
CA GLU A 409 -0.12 3.05 13.22
C GLU A 409 -0.41 4.00 12.03
N ARG A 410 -0.71 5.28 12.30
CA ARG A 410 -0.81 6.32 11.27
C ARG A 410 0.61 6.80 10.92
N LEU A 411 1.01 6.76 9.65
CA LEU A 411 2.38 7.06 9.20
C LEU A 411 2.58 8.54 8.86
N PRO A 412 3.84 9.03 8.81
CA PRO A 412 4.17 10.43 8.49
C PRO A 412 3.64 10.93 7.13
N ASN A 413 3.68 10.12 6.07
CA ASN A 413 3.11 10.48 4.77
C ASN A 413 1.56 10.61 4.79
N GLY A 414 0.90 10.08 5.82
CA GLY A 414 -0.55 10.06 5.99
C GLY A 414 -1.20 8.69 5.86
N ASN A 415 -0.48 7.68 5.36
CA ASN A 415 -0.96 6.31 5.23
C ASN A 415 -1.09 5.62 6.60
N THR A 416 -1.52 4.36 6.59
CA THR A 416 -1.76 3.56 7.80
C THR A 416 -1.00 2.25 7.67
N LEU A 417 -0.05 1.98 8.56
CA LEU A 417 0.44 0.63 8.77
C LEU A 417 -0.64 -0.14 9.54
N VAL A 418 -1.11 -1.25 8.99
CA VAL A 418 -2.13 -2.11 9.59
C VAL A 418 -1.56 -3.52 9.74
N THR A 419 -1.64 -4.06 10.94
CA THR A 419 -1.21 -5.43 11.25
C THR A 419 -2.43 -6.34 11.40
N ASP A 420 -2.67 -7.28 10.47
CA ASP A 420 -3.44 -8.49 10.79
C ASP A 420 -2.48 -9.48 11.48
N GLY A 421 -2.47 -9.40 12.82
CA GLY A 421 -1.63 -10.24 13.64
C GLY A 421 -1.99 -11.73 13.57
N THR A 422 -3.19 -12.09 13.10
CA THR A 422 -3.65 -13.48 13.04
C THR A 422 -3.18 -14.23 11.79
N THR A 423 -2.99 -13.52 10.68
CA THR A 423 -2.40 -14.05 9.43
C THR A 423 -0.94 -13.65 9.24
N GLY A 424 -0.38 -12.85 10.18
CA GLY A 424 0.97 -12.30 10.07
C GLY A 424 1.13 -11.30 8.92
N THR A 425 0.01 -10.76 8.40
CA THR A 425 0.01 -9.84 7.26
C THR A 425 0.09 -8.40 7.75
N LEU A 426 1.01 -7.64 7.16
CA LEU A 426 1.16 -6.21 7.33
C LEU A 426 0.73 -5.52 6.04
N TYR A 427 -0.10 -4.49 6.14
CA TYR A 427 -0.51 -3.64 5.03
C TYR A 427 -0.04 -2.21 5.28
N GLU A 428 0.31 -1.49 4.22
CA GLU A 428 0.22 -0.03 4.23
C GLU A 428 -0.97 0.39 3.37
N VAL A 429 -1.77 1.32 3.91
CA VAL A 429 -3.05 1.72 3.34
C VAL A 429 -3.14 3.25 3.29
N ASP A 430 -3.47 3.81 2.14
CA ASP A 430 -3.66 5.26 2.00
C ASP A 430 -4.92 5.77 2.73
N LEU A 431 -5.16 7.09 2.70
CA LEU A 431 -6.36 7.67 3.31
C LEU A 431 -7.66 7.43 2.52
N SER A 432 -7.59 7.07 1.24
CA SER A 432 -8.76 6.71 0.42
C SER A 432 -9.21 5.25 0.64
N GLY A 433 -8.29 4.37 1.02
CA GLY A 433 -8.52 2.97 1.38
C GLY A 433 -7.78 1.94 0.51
N GLU A 434 -6.96 2.39 -0.44
CA GLU A 434 -6.16 1.54 -1.32
C GLU A 434 -4.94 1.01 -0.57
N ILE A 435 -4.58 -0.25 -0.83
CA ILE A 435 -3.35 -0.86 -0.30
C ILE A 435 -2.18 -0.41 -1.18
N VAL A 436 -1.13 0.14 -0.58
CA VAL A 436 0.08 0.60 -1.27
C VAL A 436 1.32 -0.24 -0.95
N TRP A 437 1.24 -1.10 0.08
CA TRP A 437 2.26 -2.08 0.47
C TRP A 437 1.60 -3.28 1.15
N LYS A 438 2.15 -4.48 0.97
CA LYS A 438 1.68 -5.73 1.60
C LYS A 438 2.86 -6.65 1.87
N TYR A 439 3.13 -6.95 3.13
CA TYR A 439 4.14 -7.89 3.58
C TYR A 439 3.49 -9.02 4.40
N VAL A 440 3.97 -10.26 4.26
CA VAL A 440 3.46 -11.42 5.00
C VAL A 440 4.60 -12.08 5.76
N SER A 441 4.51 -12.09 7.09
CA SER A 441 5.51 -12.65 8.00
C SER A 441 6.00 -14.04 7.55
N PRO A 442 7.29 -14.20 7.23
CA PRO A 442 7.86 -15.47 6.76
C PRO A 442 8.26 -16.41 7.92
N VAL A 443 8.02 -16.03 9.18
CA VAL A 443 8.58 -16.69 10.37
C VAL A 443 7.54 -17.56 11.07
N SER A 444 7.57 -18.86 10.80
CA SER A 444 6.63 -19.84 11.35
C SER A 444 7.14 -20.54 12.61
N ASN A 445 6.28 -21.32 13.27
CA ASN A 445 6.70 -22.23 14.35
C ASN A 445 7.59 -23.42 13.90
N GLN A 446 7.91 -23.51 12.60
CA GLN A 446 8.86 -24.47 12.02
C GLN A 446 10.20 -23.80 11.62
N GLY A 447 10.28 -22.46 11.65
CA GLY A 447 11.39 -21.65 11.16
C GLY A 447 10.94 -20.66 10.08
N THR A 448 11.92 -20.06 9.40
CA THR A 448 11.74 -19.28 8.17
C THR A 448 11.15 -20.16 7.06
N MET A 449 10.24 -19.60 6.25
CA MET A 449 9.54 -20.31 5.18
C MET A 449 10.22 -20.09 3.81
N THR A 450 10.01 -21.03 2.89
CA THR A 450 10.44 -20.92 1.48
C THR A 450 9.30 -20.37 0.64
N GLN A 451 9.59 -19.57 -0.38
CA GLN A 451 8.56 -19.09 -1.31
C GLN A 451 7.85 -20.26 -2.00
N GLY A 452 6.52 -20.16 -2.10
CA GLY A 452 5.65 -21.21 -2.63
C GLY A 452 5.26 -22.30 -1.62
N GLU A 453 5.72 -22.24 -0.35
CA GLU A 453 5.21 -23.10 0.71
C GLU A 453 3.88 -22.59 1.31
N ASP A 454 2.98 -23.51 1.66
CA ASP A 454 1.74 -23.21 2.38
C ASP A 454 2.06 -22.67 3.79
N ILE A 455 1.54 -21.49 4.15
CA ILE A 455 1.66 -20.94 5.51
C ILE A 455 1.05 -21.96 6.52
N PRO A 456 1.81 -22.47 7.51
CA PRO A 456 1.33 -23.52 8.40
C PRO A 456 0.08 -23.11 9.18
N VAL A 457 -1.00 -23.91 9.10
CA VAL A 457 -2.23 -23.66 9.89
C VAL A 457 -1.95 -23.86 11.38
N GLY A 458 -1.62 -22.76 12.06
CA GLY A 458 -1.34 -22.74 13.49
C GLY A 458 -2.59 -22.94 14.35
N ASN A 459 -2.38 -23.19 15.63
CA ASN A 459 -3.46 -23.44 16.58
C ASN A 459 -3.62 -22.22 17.49
N VAL A 460 -4.87 -21.79 17.72
CA VAL A 460 -5.23 -20.55 18.43
C VAL A 460 -4.62 -20.44 19.84
N SER A 461 -4.17 -21.56 20.42
CA SER A 461 -3.54 -21.63 21.75
C SER A 461 -2.01 -21.76 21.76
N VAL A 462 -1.30 -21.87 20.62
CA VAL A 462 0.15 -22.18 20.59
C VAL A 462 0.90 -21.50 19.43
N ALA A 463 0.50 -20.27 19.10
CA ALA A 463 0.77 -19.53 17.86
C ALA A 463 -0.05 -20.01 16.65
N LEU A 464 -0.76 -19.05 16.05
CA LEU A 464 -1.20 -19.08 14.66
C LEU A 464 0.04 -18.98 13.75
N GLY A 465 -0.04 -19.48 12.52
CA GLY A 465 1.10 -19.99 11.74
C GLY A 465 2.40 -19.19 11.80
N ASN A 466 2.29 -17.94 11.37
CA ASN A 466 3.33 -16.92 11.24
C ASN A 466 2.98 -15.64 12.05
N ALA A 467 2.05 -15.77 13.00
CA ALA A 467 1.39 -14.67 13.68
C ALA A 467 2.30 -13.84 14.60
N LEU A 468 1.91 -12.57 14.78
CA LEU A 468 2.60 -11.55 15.56
C LEU A 468 1.57 -10.61 16.20
N PHE A 469 2.00 -9.70 17.09
CA PHE A 469 1.07 -8.83 17.82
C PHE A 469 0.69 -7.57 17.04
N LYS A 470 1.61 -6.61 17.02
CA LYS A 470 1.60 -5.37 16.23
C LYS A 470 2.98 -5.15 15.63
N ALA A 471 3.06 -4.40 14.55
CA ALA A 471 4.30 -3.87 13.99
C ALA A 471 4.34 -2.34 14.14
N ARG A 472 5.53 -1.73 14.09
CA ARG A 472 5.71 -0.27 13.99
C ARG A 472 6.69 0.07 12.87
N ARG A 473 6.54 1.23 12.22
CA ARG A 473 7.49 1.73 11.20
C ARG A 473 8.25 2.96 11.69
N TYR A 474 9.56 2.92 11.52
CA TYR A 474 10.49 3.98 11.91
C TYR A 474 11.03 4.67 10.66
N ALA A 475 10.97 6.01 10.64
CA ALA A 475 11.49 6.81 9.54
C ALA A 475 13.03 6.65 9.39
N PRO A 476 13.62 6.80 8.19
CA PRO A 476 15.06 6.58 7.98
C PRO A 476 15.98 7.55 8.73
N ASP A 477 15.47 8.68 9.19
CA ASP A 477 16.17 9.67 10.02
C ASP A 477 15.95 9.51 11.54
N PHE A 478 15.24 8.46 11.97
CA PHE A 478 15.05 8.14 13.39
C PHE A 478 16.40 7.92 14.09
N SER A 479 16.59 8.52 15.26
CA SER A 479 17.91 8.69 15.88
C SER A 479 18.63 7.38 16.22
N ALA A 480 17.88 6.29 16.39
CA ALA A 480 18.40 4.94 16.61
C ALA A 480 19.43 4.50 15.57
N PHE A 481 19.29 4.98 14.32
CA PHE A 481 20.03 4.50 13.15
C PHE A 481 21.33 5.24 12.86
N GLY A 482 21.55 6.42 13.45
CA GLY A 482 22.57 7.39 13.02
C GLY A 482 24.05 6.94 13.10
N ASP A 483 24.33 5.86 13.83
CA ASP A 483 25.65 5.23 13.96
C ASP A 483 25.65 3.72 13.63
N LYS A 484 24.52 3.18 13.15
CA LYS A 484 24.31 1.74 12.91
C LYS A 484 24.60 1.35 11.46
N ASN A 485 24.79 0.06 11.21
CA ASN A 485 24.81 -0.46 9.84
C ASN A 485 23.38 -0.69 9.37
N MET A 486 22.86 0.22 8.54
CA MET A 486 21.52 0.14 7.93
C MET A 486 21.53 -0.47 6.52
N THR A 487 22.63 -1.11 6.11
CA THR A 487 22.71 -1.84 4.83
C THR A 487 21.85 -3.10 4.93
N PRO A 488 20.80 -3.27 4.10
CA PRO A 488 19.99 -4.48 4.11
C PRO A 488 20.80 -5.72 3.74
N GLY A 489 20.43 -6.85 4.33
CA GLY A 489 20.91 -8.18 3.97
C GLY A 489 20.01 -8.83 2.92
N THR A 490 19.83 -10.15 3.05
CA THR A 490 18.85 -10.90 2.25
C THR A 490 17.44 -10.74 2.81
N TYR A 491 16.46 -11.22 2.07
CA TYR A 491 15.14 -11.57 2.61
C TYR A 491 15.26 -12.57 3.79
N ILE A 492 14.21 -12.63 4.63
CA ILE A 492 14.13 -13.53 5.81
C ILE A 492 13.65 -14.92 5.38
N GLU A 493 12.69 -14.95 4.45
CA GLU A 493 12.28 -16.10 3.66
C GLU A 493 13.41 -16.67 2.79
N HIS A 494 13.16 -17.84 2.21
CA HIS A 494 14.06 -18.46 1.25
C HIS A 494 13.42 -18.45 -0.15
N SER A 495 14.00 -17.69 -1.08
CA SER A 495 13.65 -17.70 -2.50
C SER A 495 14.70 -18.45 -3.33
N LEU A 496 14.40 -18.67 -4.62
CA LEU A 496 15.41 -19.03 -5.61
C LEU A 496 15.60 -17.83 -6.54
N ASP A 497 16.74 -17.16 -6.38
CA ASP A 497 17.21 -16.10 -7.26
C ASP A 497 17.64 -16.69 -8.62
N ALA A 498 17.05 -16.17 -9.70
CA ALA A 498 17.31 -16.57 -11.08
C ALA A 498 18.51 -15.84 -11.71
N CYS A 499 18.83 -14.63 -11.24
CA CYS A 499 19.90 -13.76 -11.72
C CYS A 499 20.90 -13.33 -10.61
N PRO A 500 21.52 -14.25 -9.84
CA PRO A 500 22.29 -13.93 -8.61
C PRO A 500 23.64 -13.22 -8.80
N ASP A 501 23.91 -12.69 -10.01
CA ASP A 501 25.02 -11.80 -10.35
C ASP A 501 24.51 -10.40 -10.78
N GLU A 502 23.19 -10.15 -10.73
CA GLU A 502 22.49 -8.89 -11.03
C GLU A 502 21.96 -8.24 -9.72
N ASP A 503 21.74 -6.93 -9.71
CA ASP A 503 21.15 -6.19 -8.57
C ASP A 503 19.84 -5.58 -9.07
N ALA A 504 18.75 -6.33 -8.95
CA ALA A 504 17.55 -6.06 -9.74
C ALA A 504 16.61 -5.02 -9.14
N LEU A 505 16.59 -4.87 -7.81
CA LEU A 505 15.69 -3.93 -7.14
C LEU A 505 16.05 -2.47 -7.49
N PRO A 506 15.06 -1.58 -7.72
CA PRO A 506 13.62 -1.77 -7.53
C PRO A 506 12.86 -2.20 -8.82
N TRP A 507 13.53 -2.89 -9.74
CA TRP A 507 13.03 -3.31 -11.05
C TRP A 507 12.81 -4.84 -11.13
N ASP A 508 12.29 -5.42 -10.04
CA ASP A 508 12.06 -6.86 -9.83
C ASP A 508 10.63 -7.04 -9.29
N SER A 509 9.63 -6.85 -10.17
CA SER A 509 8.22 -6.76 -9.76
C SER A 509 7.63 -8.12 -9.40
N ASP A 510 8.05 -9.20 -10.07
CA ASP A 510 7.55 -10.57 -9.85
C ASP A 510 8.34 -11.34 -8.76
N GLY A 511 9.57 -10.91 -8.46
CA GLY A 511 10.41 -11.45 -7.41
C GLY A 511 11.24 -12.69 -7.79
N ASP A 512 11.58 -12.89 -9.07
CA ASP A 512 12.54 -13.92 -9.51
C ASP A 512 14.02 -13.49 -9.35
N GLY A 513 14.29 -12.19 -9.18
CA GLY A 513 15.63 -11.63 -8.94
C GLY A 513 16.37 -11.13 -10.19
N CYS A 514 15.78 -11.26 -11.38
CA CYS A 514 16.24 -10.59 -12.60
C CYS A 514 15.63 -9.18 -12.73
N ILE A 515 16.31 -8.27 -13.45
CA ILE A 515 15.69 -6.99 -13.85
C ILE A 515 14.61 -7.26 -14.92
N ASP A 516 13.43 -6.69 -14.73
CA ASP A 516 12.24 -6.76 -15.59
C ASP A 516 12.44 -6.21 -17.02
N ASP A 517 11.54 -6.64 -17.90
CA ASP A 517 11.33 -6.27 -19.31
C ASP A 517 9.79 -6.21 -19.47
N SER A 518 9.20 -5.05 -19.10
CA SER A 518 7.78 -4.92 -18.77
C SER A 518 6.79 -5.03 -19.94
N ASP A 519 7.26 -4.91 -21.19
CA ASP A 519 6.44 -4.99 -22.41
C ASP A 519 6.82 -6.13 -23.39
N GLU A 520 7.84 -6.90 -23.04
CA GLU A 520 8.41 -8.03 -23.82
C GLU A 520 9.13 -7.62 -25.12
N ASP A 521 9.62 -6.37 -25.26
CA ASP A 521 10.39 -5.93 -26.45
C ASP A 521 11.85 -6.46 -26.49
N GLY A 522 12.41 -6.93 -25.37
CA GLY A 522 13.80 -7.37 -25.25
C GLY A 522 14.77 -6.32 -24.69
N THR A 523 14.26 -5.21 -24.18
CA THR A 523 14.95 -4.09 -23.52
C THR A 523 14.48 -4.04 -22.06
N LYS A 524 15.42 -3.95 -21.12
CA LYS A 524 15.09 -3.96 -19.69
C LYS A 524 14.61 -2.59 -19.21
N ASP A 525 13.64 -2.56 -18.30
CA ASP A 525 13.04 -1.36 -17.70
C ASP A 525 13.99 -0.18 -17.33
N PRO A 526 15.24 -0.37 -16.84
CA PRO A 526 16.18 0.70 -16.53
C PRO A 526 17.01 1.18 -17.75
N SER A 527 16.61 0.78 -18.95
CA SER A 527 17.24 1.12 -20.24
C SER A 527 16.24 1.34 -21.36
N ASP A 528 15.02 0.80 -21.22
CA ASP A 528 13.79 1.12 -21.94
C ASP A 528 13.58 2.64 -22.04
N ILE A 529 13.51 3.18 -23.25
CA ILE A 529 13.19 4.58 -23.53
C ILE A 529 11.68 4.77 -23.70
N CYS A 530 10.96 3.76 -24.21
CA CYS A 530 9.57 3.85 -24.66
C CYS A 530 8.58 2.75 -24.15
N ARG A 531 8.51 2.55 -22.83
CA ARG A 531 7.58 1.62 -22.13
C ARG A 531 6.24 1.36 -22.83
N GLY A 532 6.07 0.14 -23.32
CA GLY A 532 4.90 -0.37 -24.04
C GLY A 532 5.12 -0.56 -25.54
N HIS A 533 6.32 -0.29 -26.06
CA HIS A 533 6.68 -0.22 -27.47
C HIS A 533 8.16 -0.62 -27.68
N ASP A 534 8.48 -1.19 -28.85
CA ASP A 534 9.82 -1.71 -29.14
C ASP A 534 10.83 -0.57 -29.37
N ASP A 535 11.80 -0.45 -28.45
CA ASP A 535 12.89 0.55 -28.40
C ASP A 535 13.83 0.49 -29.63
N LYS A 536 13.64 -0.50 -30.51
CA LYS A 536 14.42 -0.72 -31.75
C LYS A 536 13.64 -0.30 -33.00
N ILE A 537 12.43 0.23 -32.84
CA ILE A 537 11.63 0.83 -33.90
C ILE A 537 11.78 2.36 -33.79
N ASP A 538 12.61 2.89 -34.68
CA ASP A 538 12.97 4.29 -34.88
C ASP A 538 13.04 4.42 -36.42
N LEU A 539 11.95 4.88 -37.04
CA LEU A 539 11.79 4.85 -38.50
C LEU A 539 12.46 6.03 -39.22
N ASP A 540 12.61 7.18 -38.56
CA ASP A 540 13.16 8.41 -39.13
C ASP A 540 14.61 8.73 -38.67
N ASP A 541 15.24 7.84 -37.88
CA ASP A 541 16.58 7.98 -37.28
C ASP A 541 16.70 9.19 -36.30
N ASP A 542 15.59 9.71 -35.72
CA ASP A 542 15.58 10.79 -34.72
C ASP A 542 16.34 10.44 -33.43
N SER A 543 16.36 9.15 -33.04
CA SER A 543 16.76 8.62 -31.73
C SER A 543 15.69 8.69 -30.62
N LEU A 544 14.41 8.80 -30.98
CA LEU A 544 13.25 8.57 -30.12
C LEU A 544 12.40 7.45 -30.73
N PRO A 545 12.13 6.31 -30.03
CA PRO A 545 11.37 5.22 -30.62
C PRO A 545 9.93 5.62 -30.98
N ASP A 546 9.44 5.17 -32.14
CA ASP A 546 8.16 5.54 -32.77
C ASP A 546 6.96 5.53 -31.80
N GLY A 547 6.96 4.62 -30.83
CA GLY A 547 5.88 4.47 -29.86
C GLY A 547 5.69 5.66 -28.92
N CYS A 548 6.71 6.51 -28.78
CA CYS A 548 6.77 7.64 -27.86
C CYS A 548 7.09 8.96 -28.55
N ASP A 549 7.22 8.95 -29.88
CA ASP A 549 7.26 10.16 -30.66
C ASP A 549 5.86 10.57 -31.17
N ASP A 550 5.61 11.88 -31.18
CA ASP A 550 4.39 12.51 -31.71
C ASP A 550 4.57 12.92 -33.20
N TYR A 551 5.72 12.65 -33.83
CA TYR A 551 6.21 13.31 -35.05
C TYR A 551 6.83 12.41 -36.13
N VAL A 552 6.75 11.08 -36.01
CA VAL A 552 7.35 10.08 -36.93
C VAL A 552 7.17 10.46 -38.40
N ASP A 553 8.29 10.57 -39.13
CA ASP A 553 8.42 11.02 -40.52
C ASP A 553 9.18 9.95 -41.34
N SER A 554 8.51 8.83 -41.64
CA SER A 554 9.13 7.57 -42.11
C SER A 554 9.99 7.65 -43.39
N ASP A 555 9.93 8.73 -44.16
CA ASP A 555 10.79 8.95 -45.33
C ASP A 555 11.57 10.29 -45.32
N GLY A 556 11.28 11.19 -44.39
CA GLY A 556 12.07 12.39 -44.08
C GLY A 556 11.77 13.61 -44.95
N ASP A 557 10.55 13.73 -45.47
CA ASP A 557 10.13 14.87 -46.30
C ASP A 557 9.68 16.11 -45.48
N GLY A 558 9.28 15.90 -44.22
CA GLY A 558 8.75 16.90 -43.31
C GLY A 558 7.23 16.80 -43.03
N ILE A 559 6.56 15.73 -43.44
CA ILE A 559 5.14 15.43 -43.24
C ILE A 559 5.01 14.11 -42.44
N VAL A 560 4.43 14.20 -41.25
CA VAL A 560 4.35 13.05 -40.33
C VAL A 560 3.34 11.99 -40.78
N ASP A 561 3.62 10.71 -40.49
CA ASP A 561 2.91 9.50 -40.93
C ASP A 561 1.35 9.52 -40.76
N GLU A 562 0.79 10.31 -39.82
CA GLU A 562 -0.67 10.42 -39.62
C GLU A 562 -1.38 11.27 -40.71
N ILE A 563 -0.64 12.15 -41.41
CA ILE A 563 -1.17 13.14 -42.36
C ILE A 563 -0.51 13.09 -43.75
N ASP A 564 0.61 12.38 -43.86
CA ASP A 564 1.27 11.96 -45.09
C ASP A 564 0.27 11.30 -46.08
N VAL A 565 0.31 11.74 -47.35
CA VAL A 565 -0.55 11.24 -48.43
C VAL A 565 0.15 10.16 -49.29
N CYS A 566 1.48 10.00 -49.18
CA CYS A 566 2.30 9.18 -50.08
C CYS A 566 3.39 8.26 -49.45
N GLN A 567 3.43 8.04 -48.13
CA GLN A 567 4.13 6.94 -47.42
C GLN A 567 5.28 6.26 -48.16
N GLY A 568 6.48 6.85 -48.06
CA GLY A 568 7.72 6.41 -48.69
C GLY A 568 8.30 7.37 -49.74
N PHE A 569 7.65 8.52 -49.96
CA PHE A 569 8.00 9.51 -50.99
C PHE A 569 7.49 10.93 -50.64
N ASP A 570 8.37 11.92 -50.87
CA ASP A 570 8.15 13.37 -50.65
C ASP A 570 6.83 13.89 -51.26
N ASP A 571 5.89 14.24 -50.37
CA ASP A 571 4.51 14.69 -50.61
C ASP A 571 4.47 16.09 -51.24
N SER A 572 5.62 16.76 -51.35
CA SER A 572 5.80 18.04 -52.04
C SER A 572 6.29 17.90 -53.49
N ILE A 573 6.60 16.68 -53.96
CA ILE A 573 6.92 16.38 -55.35
C ILE A 573 5.64 15.98 -56.10
N ASP A 574 5.12 16.95 -56.85
CA ASP A 574 4.00 16.82 -57.80
C ASP A 574 4.44 17.53 -59.09
N ILE A 575 4.97 16.76 -60.06
CA ILE A 575 5.62 17.31 -61.26
C ILE A 575 4.59 17.76 -62.32
N ASP A 576 3.52 17.00 -62.55
CA ASP A 576 2.49 17.33 -63.55
C ASP A 576 1.33 18.18 -63.01
N ASN A 577 1.22 18.32 -61.69
CA ASN A 577 0.22 19.13 -60.97
C ASN A 577 -1.20 18.54 -61.00
N ASP A 578 -1.32 17.21 -61.10
CA ASP A 578 -2.55 16.42 -60.90
C ASP A 578 -3.10 16.52 -59.46
N SER A 579 -2.23 16.76 -58.46
CA SER A 579 -2.48 16.72 -57.01
C SER A 579 -2.45 15.32 -56.35
N ILE A 580 -1.76 14.35 -56.97
CA ILE A 580 -1.19 13.16 -56.33
C ILE A 580 0.34 13.34 -56.32
N ALA A 581 1.03 12.96 -55.24
CA ALA A 581 2.49 13.03 -55.19
C ALA A 581 3.15 11.94 -56.06
N ASP A 582 4.25 12.28 -56.73
CA ASP A 582 4.91 11.50 -57.79
C ASP A 582 5.17 10.03 -57.43
N GLY A 583 5.47 9.75 -56.16
CA GLY A 583 5.78 8.40 -55.68
C GLY A 583 4.59 7.44 -55.63
N CYS A 584 3.38 7.98 -55.63
CA CYS A 584 2.12 7.27 -55.48
C CYS A 584 1.20 7.37 -56.69
N ASP A 585 1.65 8.06 -57.75
CA ASP A 585 0.96 8.05 -59.02
C ASP A 585 1.50 6.96 -59.97
N ASP A 586 0.57 6.19 -60.54
CA ASP A 586 0.82 5.17 -61.55
C ASP A 586 0.94 5.78 -62.98
N LEU A 587 0.67 7.08 -63.16
CA LEU A 587 0.32 7.69 -64.46
C LEU A 587 1.05 8.99 -64.87
N LEU A 588 2.07 9.42 -64.11
CA LEU A 588 2.90 10.62 -64.30
C LEU A 588 2.93 11.15 -65.75
N ASP A 589 2.37 12.33 -66.00
CA ASP A 589 2.11 12.92 -67.34
C ASP A 589 2.70 14.35 -67.41
N ASN A 590 4.03 14.44 -67.58
CA ASN A 590 4.82 15.68 -67.38
C ASN A 590 4.41 16.88 -68.27
N ASP A 591 3.67 16.67 -69.36
CA ASP A 591 3.15 17.74 -70.22
C ASP A 591 1.62 17.80 -70.39
N SER A 592 0.91 16.90 -69.71
CA SER A 592 -0.55 16.84 -69.57
C SER A 592 -1.30 16.56 -70.87
N ASP A 593 -0.79 15.63 -71.70
CA ASP A 593 -1.42 15.22 -72.96
C ASP A 593 -2.39 14.03 -72.81
N GLY A 594 -2.25 13.25 -71.74
CA GLY A 594 -3.01 12.04 -71.45
C GLY A 594 -2.27 10.72 -71.69
N ILE A 595 -0.95 10.73 -71.89
CA ILE A 595 -0.04 9.58 -71.96
C ILE A 595 1.01 9.72 -70.85
N SER A 596 1.26 8.65 -70.09
CA SER A 596 2.25 8.70 -69.02
C SER A 596 3.69 8.61 -69.54
N ASN A 597 4.61 9.24 -68.82
CA ASN A 597 6.07 9.33 -69.03
C ASN A 597 6.79 8.00 -69.37
N GLN A 598 6.15 6.84 -69.16
CA GLN A 598 6.69 5.52 -69.54
C GLN A 598 6.32 5.09 -70.98
N ASP A 599 5.12 5.46 -71.44
CA ASP A 599 4.63 5.14 -72.80
C ASP A 599 4.73 6.36 -73.75
N ASP A 600 4.98 7.57 -73.21
CA ASP A 600 5.37 8.82 -73.89
C ASP A 600 6.54 8.62 -74.88
N VAL A 601 6.37 9.09 -76.12
CA VAL A 601 7.35 9.00 -77.21
C VAL A 601 8.16 10.30 -77.39
N CYS A 602 7.75 11.41 -76.75
CA CYS A 602 8.09 12.77 -77.19
C CYS A 602 8.50 13.78 -76.08
N GLU A 603 8.44 13.42 -74.79
CA GLU A 603 8.95 14.14 -73.59
C GLU A 603 8.81 15.68 -73.66
N GLY A 604 7.62 16.19 -73.37
CA GLY A 604 7.31 17.63 -73.33
C GLY A 604 6.49 18.15 -74.51
N SER A 605 5.74 17.29 -75.21
CA SER A 605 4.89 17.62 -76.36
C SER A 605 3.91 16.50 -76.79
N ASP A 606 2.61 16.66 -76.46
CA ASP A 606 1.41 15.98 -77.02
C ASP A 606 1.66 14.96 -78.16
N ASP A 607 1.80 13.69 -77.75
CA ASP A 607 2.04 12.50 -78.56
C ASP A 607 0.91 12.23 -79.58
N SER A 608 -0.28 12.82 -79.34
CA SER A 608 -1.43 12.69 -80.25
C SER A 608 -1.33 13.61 -81.47
N ILE A 609 -0.38 14.54 -81.50
CA ILE A 609 -0.12 15.46 -82.61
C ILE A 609 0.99 14.91 -83.52
N ASP A 610 0.58 14.13 -84.52
CA ASP A 610 1.38 13.77 -85.70
C ASP A 610 0.74 14.43 -86.93
N ALA A 611 1.38 15.48 -87.47
CA ALA A 611 0.79 16.34 -88.50
C ALA A 611 0.88 15.82 -89.94
N ASP A 612 1.84 14.95 -90.26
CA ASP A 612 1.99 14.35 -91.60
C ASP A 612 1.65 12.85 -91.68
N MET A 613 1.45 12.21 -90.51
CA MET A 613 1.04 10.82 -90.29
C MET A 613 2.11 9.78 -90.63
N ASP A 614 3.38 10.11 -90.35
CA ASP A 614 4.57 9.24 -90.40
C ASP A 614 4.55 8.16 -89.29
N GLY A 615 4.05 8.51 -88.10
CA GLY A 615 4.10 7.70 -86.88
C GLY A 615 5.08 8.22 -85.81
N THR A 616 5.65 9.41 -85.99
CA THR A 616 6.50 10.12 -85.04
C THR A 616 5.81 11.44 -84.65
N PRO A 617 5.59 11.77 -83.36
CA PRO A 617 4.90 13.00 -82.98
C PRO A 617 5.69 14.30 -83.25
N ASP A 618 4.97 15.40 -83.45
CA ASP A 618 5.47 16.69 -83.95
C ASP A 618 6.58 17.33 -83.08
N GLY A 619 6.63 17.01 -81.77
CA GLY A 619 7.60 17.58 -80.82
C GLY A 619 9.02 17.04 -80.97
N CYS A 620 9.15 15.81 -81.49
CA CYS A 620 10.36 14.99 -81.47
C CYS A 620 10.77 14.49 -82.88
N ASP A 621 9.93 14.68 -83.90
CA ASP A 621 10.34 14.50 -85.30
C ASP A 621 11.32 15.62 -85.76
N ASP A 622 12.40 15.22 -86.43
CA ASP A 622 13.36 16.11 -87.11
C ASP A 622 12.71 16.83 -88.32
N THR A 623 11.56 16.35 -88.82
CA THR A 623 10.90 16.82 -90.05
C THR A 623 9.35 16.94 -90.01
N PRO A 624 8.68 17.63 -89.03
CA PRO A 624 7.22 17.56 -88.76
C PRO A 624 6.28 18.14 -89.85
N SER A 625 6.39 17.62 -91.08
CA SER A 625 5.95 18.19 -92.37
C SER A 625 6.39 17.38 -93.61
N GLY A 626 7.34 16.43 -93.49
CA GLY A 626 7.46 15.28 -94.41
C GLY A 626 8.25 15.46 -95.71
N ASP A 627 9.45 16.06 -95.71
CA ASP A 627 10.26 16.31 -96.93
C ASP A 627 11.77 15.93 -96.77
N GLU A 628 12.12 14.65 -96.97
CA GLU A 628 13.47 14.08 -96.80
C GLU A 628 14.42 14.25 -98.02
N ILE A 629 15.76 14.36 -97.82
CA ILE A 629 16.78 14.30 -98.89
C ILE A 629 18.05 13.49 -98.48
N SER A 630 18.30 12.37 -99.18
CA SER A 630 19.38 11.41 -98.86
C SER A 630 20.64 11.46 -99.77
N ALA A 631 21.86 11.24 -99.22
CA ALA A 631 23.11 11.07 -100.01
C ALA A 631 24.32 10.35 -99.35
N ASN A 632 24.26 9.02 -99.16
CA ASN A 632 25.30 8.01 -99.50
C ASN A 632 26.83 8.16 -99.16
N ASN A 633 27.30 7.26 -98.27
CA ASN A 633 28.34 6.19 -98.47
C ASN A 633 29.90 6.40 -98.34
N SER A 634 30.48 5.62 -97.40
CA SER A 634 31.74 4.80 -97.42
C SER A 634 33.14 5.42 -97.73
N ASP A 635 34.31 4.83 -97.40
CA ASP A 635 34.72 3.49 -96.90
C ASP A 635 36.14 3.52 -96.27
N ASN A 636 36.54 2.60 -95.36
CA ASN A 636 37.93 2.01 -95.32
C ASN A 636 38.21 0.84 -94.31
N SER A 637 38.54 -0.34 -94.86
CA SER A 637 39.49 -1.40 -94.41
C SER A 637 39.61 -1.93 -92.95
N THR A 638 39.73 -3.27 -92.84
CA THR A 638 39.93 -4.09 -91.63
C THR A 638 41.32 -4.78 -91.57
N ASN A 639 41.65 -5.52 -90.49
CA ASN A 639 42.60 -6.66 -90.60
C ASN A 639 42.49 -7.76 -89.50
N GLN A 640 42.12 -9.00 -89.90
CA GLN A 640 42.61 -10.35 -89.46
C GLN A 640 42.62 -10.79 -87.96
N SER A 641 42.39 -12.07 -87.58
CA SER A 641 42.07 -13.33 -88.34
C SER A 641 41.70 -14.56 -87.45
N SER A 642 40.86 -15.47 -87.98
CA SER A 642 40.80 -16.97 -87.77
C SER A 642 40.73 -17.57 -86.35
N GLU A 643 39.75 -18.42 -85.97
CA GLU A 643 39.48 -19.84 -86.38
C GLU A 643 40.55 -20.87 -85.93
N GLN A 644 40.26 -22.14 -85.54
CA GLN A 644 39.02 -22.96 -85.54
C GLN A 644 39.07 -24.13 -84.49
N SER A 645 37.99 -24.92 -84.40
CA SER A 645 37.70 -26.04 -83.45
C SER A 645 38.47 -27.37 -83.68
N THR A 646 38.66 -28.23 -82.65
CA THR A 646 38.15 -29.65 -82.59
C THR A 646 38.54 -30.49 -81.33
N THR A 647 37.78 -31.58 -81.14
CA THR A 647 37.77 -32.70 -80.15
C THR A 647 39.12 -33.37 -79.77
N GLU A 648 39.28 -34.26 -78.76
CA GLU A 648 38.43 -35.28 -78.08
C GLU A 648 39.07 -35.63 -76.66
N ALA A 649 38.71 -36.57 -75.75
CA ALA A 649 37.79 -37.73 -75.65
C ALA A 649 37.56 -38.24 -74.19
N ASN A 650 36.72 -39.29 -74.06
CA ASN A 650 36.70 -40.37 -73.03
C ASN A 650 36.16 -40.16 -71.58
N ASN A 651 34.97 -40.77 -71.33
CA ASN A 651 34.61 -41.73 -70.24
C ASN A 651 34.87 -41.36 -68.74
N LEU A 652 33.96 -41.66 -67.79
CA LEU A 652 33.11 -42.87 -67.64
C LEU A 652 31.94 -42.64 -66.63
N SER A 653 30.79 -43.31 -66.83
CA SER A 653 29.65 -43.55 -65.89
C SER A 653 29.02 -42.37 -65.11
N SER A 654 27.75 -41.99 -65.24
CA SER A 654 26.44 -42.72 -65.20
C SER A 654 26.03 -43.20 -63.78
N SER A 655 24.80 -42.99 -63.28
CA SER A 655 23.60 -42.33 -63.85
C SER A 655 22.42 -42.29 -62.85
N ASN A 656 21.55 -41.27 -62.99
CA ASN A 656 20.08 -41.26 -62.81
C ASN A 656 19.46 -41.68 -61.44
N SER A 657 18.48 -41.01 -60.81
CA SER A 657 17.31 -40.18 -61.22
C SER A 657 16.12 -40.94 -61.83
N THR A 658 14.95 -40.91 -61.18
CA THR A 658 13.60 -40.82 -61.82
C THR A 658 12.47 -40.66 -60.77
N ASN A 659 11.55 -39.72 -61.04
CA ASN A 659 10.16 -39.66 -60.55
C ASN A 659 9.25 -40.41 -61.60
N PRO A 660 7.88 -40.44 -61.63
CA PRO A 660 6.87 -39.79 -60.77
C PRO A 660 5.53 -40.58 -60.51
N GLN A 661 4.54 -39.91 -59.89
CA GLN A 661 3.06 -40.15 -59.86
C GLN A 661 2.53 -41.48 -59.25
N THR A 662 1.45 -41.56 -58.47
CA THR A 662 0.03 -41.14 -58.67
C THR A 662 -0.77 -41.26 -57.34
N GLY A 663 -1.91 -40.54 -57.15
CA GLY A 663 -2.88 -40.88 -56.07
C GLY A 663 -3.94 -39.83 -55.67
N ASP A 664 -5.16 -39.98 -56.22
CA ASP A 664 -6.44 -39.44 -55.70
C ASP A 664 -6.88 -40.16 -54.38
N SER A 665 -7.83 -39.72 -53.53
CA SER A 665 -8.57 -38.44 -53.31
C SER A 665 -9.55 -38.60 -52.09
N GLN A 666 -10.31 -37.54 -51.76
CA GLN A 666 -11.61 -37.48 -51.03
C GLN A 666 -11.71 -37.38 -49.48
N THR A 667 -12.14 -36.18 -49.02
CA THR A 667 -13.27 -35.84 -48.08
C THR A 667 -13.47 -36.62 -46.76
N GLN A 668 -13.68 -36.01 -45.58
CA GLN A 668 -14.74 -35.05 -45.13
C GLN A 668 -14.22 -34.26 -43.89
N ASP A 669 -14.56 -33.00 -43.57
CA ASP A 669 -15.78 -32.17 -43.65
C ASP A 669 -16.67 -32.20 -42.38
N SER A 670 -17.03 -31.00 -41.87
CA SER A 670 -17.74 -30.61 -40.63
C SER A 670 -17.21 -31.19 -39.28
N ASP A 671 -17.31 -30.52 -38.13
CA ASP A 671 -18.25 -29.45 -37.71
C ASP A 671 -17.64 -28.52 -36.63
N THR A 672 -17.94 -27.21 -36.65
CA THR A 672 -17.48 -26.22 -35.65
C THR A 672 -18.62 -25.70 -34.79
N THR A 673 -18.79 -26.25 -33.58
CA THR A 673 -19.78 -25.75 -32.61
C THR A 673 -19.23 -24.56 -31.83
N SER A 674 -19.77 -23.38 -32.09
CA SER A 674 -19.46 -22.16 -31.33
C SER A 674 -20.21 -22.10 -29.99
N THR A 675 -19.55 -21.56 -28.97
CA THR A 675 -20.18 -21.08 -27.73
C THR A 675 -19.61 -19.72 -27.36
N ASN A 676 -20.32 -18.65 -27.73
CA ASN A 676 -19.91 -17.27 -27.44
C ASN A 676 -20.17 -16.92 -25.97
N THR A 677 -19.11 -16.70 -25.19
CA THR A 677 -19.17 -15.99 -23.91
C THR A 677 -17.87 -15.20 -23.67
N ASN A 678 -17.83 -13.95 -24.14
CA ASN A 678 -17.16 -12.81 -23.49
C ASN A 678 -17.37 -11.53 -24.33
N ALA A 679 -18.10 -10.56 -23.77
CA ALA A 679 -18.28 -9.21 -24.32
C ALA A 679 -19.01 -8.32 -23.30
N PHE A 680 -18.34 -7.93 -22.20
CA PHE A 680 -18.91 -7.00 -21.21
C PHE A 680 -17.86 -6.14 -20.49
N VAL A 681 -17.10 -5.37 -21.28
CA VAL A 681 -16.13 -4.36 -20.79
C VAL A 681 -16.43 -3.01 -21.45
N ALA A 682 -16.15 -1.92 -20.71
CA ALA A 682 -16.06 -0.51 -21.12
C ALA A 682 -17.05 0.04 -22.18
N LYS A 683 -18.10 0.74 -21.72
CA LYS A 683 -18.68 1.90 -22.43
C LYS A 683 -19.09 3.03 -21.49
N VAL A 684 -18.09 3.66 -20.86
CA VAL A 684 -18.23 4.92 -20.09
C VAL A 684 -16.99 5.80 -20.34
N ALA A 685 -17.03 6.73 -21.29
CA ALA A 685 -15.99 7.78 -21.46
C ALA A 685 -16.31 8.97 -22.41
N ILE A 686 -17.51 9.11 -23.00
CA ILE A 686 -17.83 10.30 -23.84
C ILE A 686 -19.15 10.93 -23.39
N GLY A 687 -19.09 12.05 -22.67
CA GLY A 687 -20.31 12.71 -22.16
C GLY A 687 -20.21 14.05 -21.41
N THR A 688 -19.01 14.63 -21.20
CA THR A 688 -18.82 15.62 -20.11
C THR A 688 -18.28 17.01 -20.52
N VAL A 689 -18.35 17.39 -21.80
CA VAL A 689 -17.76 18.67 -22.29
C VAL A 689 -18.78 19.80 -22.56
N VAL A 690 -20.07 19.49 -22.71
CA VAL A 690 -21.06 20.45 -23.30
C VAL A 690 -21.96 21.17 -22.26
N VAL A 691 -21.77 20.95 -20.95
CA VAL A 691 -22.68 21.49 -19.90
C VAL A 691 -22.22 22.83 -19.29
N SER A 692 -20.92 23.14 -19.33
CA SER A 692 -20.32 24.24 -18.55
C SER A 692 -20.67 25.67 -19.03
N THR A 693 -21.22 25.85 -20.23
CA THR A 693 -21.47 27.18 -20.83
C THR A 693 -22.87 27.76 -20.59
N ILE A 694 -23.81 27.01 -19.99
CA ILE A 694 -25.21 27.46 -19.81
C ILE A 694 -25.50 28.04 -18.41
N LEU A 695 -24.69 27.74 -17.39
CA LEU A 695 -24.96 28.15 -16.00
C LEU A 695 -24.60 29.60 -15.65
N ILE A 696 -23.69 30.24 -16.39
CA ILE A 696 -23.28 31.65 -16.15
C ILE A 696 -24.41 32.64 -16.54
N GLY A 697 -25.31 32.28 -17.46
CA GLY A 697 -26.38 33.15 -17.95
C GLY A 697 -27.55 33.41 -16.98
N LEU A 698 -27.69 32.62 -15.92
CA LEU A 698 -28.87 32.67 -15.03
C LEU A 698 -28.67 33.50 -13.75
N TYR A 699 -27.44 33.63 -13.25
CA TYR A 699 -27.17 34.30 -11.97
C TYR A 699 -27.47 35.82 -12.01
N PHE A 700 -27.36 36.45 -13.19
CA PHE A 700 -27.58 37.89 -13.36
C PHE A 700 -29.05 38.35 -13.49
N ARG A 701 -30.03 37.45 -13.32
CA ARG A 701 -31.46 37.80 -13.52
C ARG A 701 -32.37 37.75 -12.28
N ILE A 702 -31.85 37.43 -11.10
CA ILE A 702 -32.65 37.28 -9.86
C ILE A 702 -32.13 38.16 -8.69
N SER A 703 -31.69 39.39 -8.98
CA SER A 703 -31.34 40.39 -7.95
C SER A 703 -31.81 41.81 -8.30
N SER A 704 -33.07 41.94 -8.75
CA SER A 704 -33.69 43.24 -9.02
C SER A 704 -35.22 43.23 -8.94
N GLN A 705 -35.80 42.77 -7.81
CA GLN A 705 -37.16 43.15 -7.40
C GLN A 705 -37.50 42.68 -5.96
N LYS A 706 -37.40 43.60 -4.98
CA LYS A 706 -38.43 43.92 -3.96
C LYS A 706 -37.85 44.71 -2.78
N SER A 707 -38.03 46.03 -2.82
CA SER A 707 -38.10 46.87 -1.61
C SER A 707 -38.95 48.11 -1.89
N LYS A 708 -40.22 48.03 -1.50
CA LYS A 708 -41.14 49.16 -1.24
C LYS A 708 -42.44 48.61 -0.68
N ASP A 709 -42.87 49.26 0.41
CA ASP A 709 -44.07 49.06 1.21
C ASP A 709 -44.24 47.64 1.81
#